data_AF-A0A9W6EE94-F1
#
_entry.id   AF-A0A9W6EE94-F1
#
_cell.length_a   1.000
_cell.length_b   1.000
_cell.length_c   1.000
_cell.angle_alpha   90.00
_cell.angle_beta   90.00
_cell.angle_gamma   90.00
#
_symmetry.space_group_name_H-M   'P 1'
#
loop_
_entity.id
_entity.type
_entity.pdbx_description
1 polymer ?
#
loop_
_entity_poly.entity_id
_entity_poly.type
_entity_poly.pdbx_seq_one_letter_code
_entity_poly.pdbx_strand_id
1 'polypeptide(L)'
;MDEEPPSPISTDDKSIHEPPIISFDNSGDGPLRVPGFGDVPLDYELPCDARFAHGIKEWRQAPAVTARELAMTAVMNRLTDRPNWHVDVFDDEVVARWRQDSSASIAMNPLLSNRAWDWCVQELRDKATEFRQQGHIRVLDTGSCVCKSDHVPALRTGELASEFRRAVRPVLRSLMHSGLLDWRSRRRLSIVDAALFPLVYGRSLVLTDGGRVDIEDVLGAYEGATTLAPTHVDKRTDSADVQRQIEKAQWLSVGVNANYKTAPHYRWSANYQALPSEVEFVGHTGSTQVRLTSYINNLHPVHQNLYRAIEKLIGRAIPLWNDCLVLGQRGWRDIMNQGQLGPVPLRIITYGVEWENELPECLLAFRIPSETRKWMYRRAQEALLNSAGDNTDEGRKRYQRAQERLKDFPDVVGSEEKELPPPESNLWQRAKEYLELPEDGSASPVPAPDDWQQNTWRAIEGKAKRVVRYRHPEPGTAFSYEEWKTGRHHERAVVDLVRERMEWRRIPYTPITPPHKPYTIRLQDMFRSQGLQVIVNMENIELTPESPDYKGTDWHMEGQLNEHIVGIAVFAYDIDNITKPQIAFRQNTKMDETFYRYRMRDERGQRWHPRAKPAHSYGKPGIYGVEEIARILGYCSWDLDTENFMMRTWQDKGVISIAQGRLVTFPNVLEHRAEPFSLADRSRSGHYRYIKLYLVDPHYRICSTRNVPPQQHHWWADAVGEDLSAAGLPQEMIDQIMTETGCWPMGLPEARRHRHAFLKEHRWNNLVRIYTMDRPYFNCWPYVVTERHV
;
A
#
# COMPACT_ATOMS: atom_id res chain seq x y z
N MET A 1 -35.77 21.56 47.11
CA MET A 1 -35.47 22.61 46.10
C MET A 1 -34.38 22.02 45.25
N ASP A 2 -34.88 21.27 44.28
CA ASP A 2 -34.16 20.33 43.44
C ASP A 2 -33.50 21.10 42.31
N GLU A 3 -32.18 20.98 42.16
CA GLU A 3 -31.48 21.41 40.95
C GLU A 3 -31.27 20.17 40.07
N GLU A 4 -32.04 20.13 38.98
CA GLU A 4 -31.91 19.14 37.91
C GLU A 4 -30.53 19.22 37.23
N PRO A 5 -29.98 18.08 36.79
CA PRO A 5 -28.74 18.06 36.02
C PRO A 5 -28.96 18.66 34.62
N PRO A 6 -27.93 19.26 34.00
CA PRO A 6 -28.06 19.89 32.69
C PRO A 6 -28.41 18.84 31.62
N SER A 7 -29.42 19.16 30.83
CA SER A 7 -29.94 18.36 29.72
C SER A 7 -28.84 17.92 28.74
N PRO A 8 -28.97 16.73 28.13
CA PRO A 8 -28.06 16.30 27.08
C PRO A 8 -28.18 17.25 25.90
N ILE A 9 -27.04 17.77 25.46
CA ILE A 9 -26.89 18.55 24.22
C ILE A 9 -27.60 17.77 23.11
N SER A 10 -28.57 18.42 22.45
CA SER A 10 -29.32 17.81 21.37
C SER A 10 -28.35 17.27 20.32
N THR A 11 -28.44 15.97 20.08
CA THR A 11 -28.04 15.39 18.81
C THR A 11 -29.03 15.88 17.76
N ASP A 12 -28.95 17.16 17.39
CA ASP A 12 -29.45 17.60 16.10
C ASP A 12 -28.51 17.01 15.05
N ASP A 13 -28.84 15.75 14.75
CA ASP A 13 -28.47 14.98 13.59
C ASP A 13 -28.72 15.86 12.36
N LYS A 14 -27.67 16.60 11.95
CA LYS A 14 -27.55 17.01 10.56
C LYS A 14 -27.41 15.72 9.77
N SER A 15 -28.56 15.12 9.47
CA SER A 15 -28.75 14.21 8.37
C SER A 15 -28.22 14.91 7.12
N ILE A 16 -26.93 14.71 6.86
CA ILE A 16 -26.38 14.88 5.53
C ILE A 16 -27.17 13.86 4.72
N HIS A 17 -28.18 14.32 3.98
CA HIS A 17 -28.83 13.51 2.97
C HIS A 17 -27.72 13.01 2.03
N GLU A 18 -27.19 11.82 2.30
CA GLU A 18 -26.30 11.14 1.37
C GLU A 18 -27.12 10.96 0.09
N PRO A 19 -26.60 11.43 -1.06
CA PRO A 19 -27.32 11.30 -2.32
C PRO A 19 -27.64 9.81 -2.54
N PRO A 20 -28.81 9.49 -3.11
CA PRO A 20 -29.20 8.11 -3.35
C PRO A 20 -28.11 7.40 -4.14
N ILE A 21 -27.73 6.20 -3.69
CA ILE A 21 -26.77 5.35 -4.39
C ILE A 21 -27.31 5.05 -5.79
N ILE A 22 -26.52 5.39 -6.81
CA ILE A 22 -26.87 5.14 -8.20
C ILE A 22 -26.71 3.64 -8.45
N SER A 23 -27.79 2.97 -8.85
CA SER A 23 -27.72 1.58 -9.32
C SER A 23 -27.10 1.53 -10.71
N PHE A 24 -26.10 0.66 -10.88
CA PHE A 24 -25.46 0.43 -12.17
C PHE A 24 -26.11 -0.74 -12.92
N ASP A 25 -26.23 -0.64 -14.24
CA ASP A 25 -26.72 -1.69 -15.11
C ASP A 25 -25.92 -1.73 -16.40
N ASN A 26 -25.38 -2.92 -16.71
CA ASN A 26 -24.71 -3.23 -17.96
C ASN A 26 -25.17 -4.58 -18.55
N SER A 27 -26.33 -5.07 -18.12
CA SER A 27 -26.91 -6.37 -18.52
C SER A 27 -27.17 -6.48 -20.02
N GLY A 28 -27.56 -5.36 -20.65
CA GLY A 28 -28.07 -5.30 -22.01
C GLY A 28 -29.60 -5.37 -22.10
N ASP A 29 -30.31 -5.54 -20.98
CA ASP A 29 -31.79 -5.61 -20.96
C ASP A 29 -32.45 -4.22 -21.06
N GLY A 30 -31.66 -3.15 -20.94
CA GLY A 30 -32.07 -1.76 -21.10
C GLY A 30 -30.87 -0.86 -21.37
N PRO A 31 -31.07 0.48 -21.29
CA PRO A 31 -30.00 1.43 -21.54
C PRO A 31 -28.80 1.25 -20.61
N LEU A 32 -27.59 1.37 -21.16
CA LEU A 32 -26.34 1.24 -20.41
C LEU A 32 -26.21 2.35 -19.37
N ARG A 33 -26.12 1.96 -18.08
CA ARG A 33 -26.03 2.87 -16.95
C ARG A 33 -24.86 2.51 -16.04
N VAL A 34 -23.69 3.04 -16.36
CA VAL A 34 -22.42 2.79 -15.65
C VAL A 34 -21.59 4.07 -15.63
N PRO A 35 -20.59 4.25 -14.75
CA PRO A 35 -19.77 5.46 -14.75
C PRO A 35 -19.25 5.83 -16.14
N GLY A 36 -19.53 7.06 -16.58
CA GLY A 36 -19.23 7.55 -17.94
C GLY A 36 -20.37 7.39 -18.95
N PHE A 37 -21.45 6.69 -18.61
CA PHE A 37 -22.59 6.40 -19.50
C PHE A 37 -23.94 6.60 -18.77
N GLY A 38 -25.03 6.83 -19.51
CA GLY A 38 -26.40 6.84 -18.96
C GLY A 38 -26.61 7.80 -17.78
N ASP A 39 -26.16 9.05 -17.92
CA ASP A 39 -26.19 10.11 -16.90
C ASP A 39 -25.41 9.84 -15.59
N VAL A 40 -24.57 8.80 -15.57
CA VAL A 40 -23.67 8.53 -14.44
C VAL A 40 -22.32 9.22 -14.68
N PRO A 41 -21.87 10.16 -13.83
CA PRO A 41 -20.58 10.81 -13.98
C PRO A 41 -19.41 9.81 -14.00
N LEU A 42 -18.40 10.09 -14.82
CA LEU A 42 -17.17 9.29 -14.90
C LEU A 42 -16.42 9.21 -13.55
N ASP A 43 -16.46 10.29 -12.77
CA ASP A 43 -15.84 10.42 -11.45
C ASP A 43 -16.77 10.04 -10.28
N TYR A 44 -17.89 9.37 -10.57
CA TYR A 44 -18.78 8.86 -9.53
C TYR A 44 -18.12 7.72 -8.74
N GLU A 45 -18.11 7.87 -7.41
CA GLU A 45 -17.64 6.84 -6.49
C GLU A 45 -18.75 6.49 -5.49
N LEU A 46 -18.96 5.20 -5.26
CA LEU A 46 -19.73 4.69 -4.13
C LEU A 46 -19.07 5.11 -2.80
N PRO A 47 -19.87 5.29 -1.72
CA PRO A 47 -19.36 5.47 -0.37
C PRO A 47 -18.33 4.38 -0.01
N CYS A 48 -17.26 4.74 0.70
CA CYS A 48 -16.13 3.82 0.93
C CYS A 48 -16.55 2.51 1.60
N ASP A 49 -17.56 2.51 2.48
CA ASP A 49 -18.08 1.32 3.16
C ASP A 49 -19.06 0.47 2.34
N ALA A 50 -19.48 0.97 1.17
CA ALA A 50 -20.32 0.24 0.23
C ALA A 50 -19.51 -0.48 -0.86
N ARG A 51 -18.18 -0.54 -0.72
CA ARG A 51 -17.25 -1.10 -1.73
C ARG A 51 -15.96 -1.64 -1.12
N PHE A 52 -15.11 -2.25 -1.92
CA PHE A 52 -13.77 -2.64 -1.49
C PHE A 52 -12.83 -1.42 -1.45
N ALA A 53 -11.80 -1.49 -0.61
CA ALA A 53 -10.77 -0.46 -0.49
C ALA A 53 -9.75 -0.57 -1.64
N HIS A 54 -9.16 0.57 -2.03
CA HIS A 54 -8.12 0.65 -3.06
C HIS A 54 -6.99 1.60 -2.63
N GLY A 55 -5.77 1.37 -3.12
CA GLY A 55 -4.58 2.14 -2.73
C GLY A 55 -4.40 3.49 -3.44
N ILE A 56 -5.29 3.85 -4.38
CA ILE A 56 -5.12 5.07 -5.20
C ILE A 56 -5.31 6.30 -4.32
N LYS A 57 -6.33 6.26 -3.47
CA LYS A 57 -6.67 7.38 -2.60
C LYS A 57 -6.87 6.97 -1.15
N GLU A 58 -7.19 5.70 -0.84
CA GLU A 58 -7.87 5.36 0.41
C GLU A 58 -7.22 4.29 1.28
N TRP A 59 -6.40 3.37 0.79
CA TRP A 59 -5.75 2.44 1.73
C TRP A 59 -4.46 3.04 2.29
N ARG A 60 -4.34 3.01 3.63
CA ARG A 60 -3.12 3.29 4.38
C ARG A 60 -3.04 2.34 5.57
N GLN A 61 -1.87 1.76 5.78
CA GLN A 61 -1.59 0.97 6.97
C GLN A 61 -1.41 1.91 8.16
N ALA A 62 -2.31 1.81 9.15
CA ALA A 62 -2.17 2.48 10.43
C ALA A 62 -2.83 1.62 11.54
N PRO A 63 -2.13 1.35 12.66
CA PRO A 63 -0.75 1.73 12.93
C PRO A 63 0.27 1.06 11.98
N ALA A 64 1.47 1.61 11.93
CA ALA A 64 2.58 1.11 11.12
C ALA A 64 3.04 -0.25 11.66
N VAL A 65 3.48 -1.13 10.75
CA VAL A 65 3.97 -2.45 11.14
C VAL A 65 5.37 -2.30 11.74
N THR A 66 5.68 -3.00 12.82
CA THR A 66 7.03 -2.96 13.39
C THR A 66 8.03 -3.74 12.52
N ALA A 67 9.31 -3.35 12.51
CA ALA A 67 10.37 -4.05 11.79
C ALA A 67 10.47 -5.53 12.18
N ARG A 68 10.27 -5.84 13.47
CA ARG A 68 10.18 -7.23 13.95
C ARG A 68 9.00 -7.97 13.36
N GLU A 69 7.81 -7.38 13.30
CA GLU A 69 6.67 -8.05 12.67
C GLU A 69 6.87 -8.24 11.16
N LEU A 70 7.50 -7.29 10.46
CA LEU A 70 7.93 -7.46 9.07
C LEU A 70 8.92 -8.64 8.93
N ALA A 71 9.89 -8.76 9.85
CA ALA A 71 10.82 -9.89 9.88
C ALA A 71 10.11 -11.23 10.14
N MET A 72 9.15 -11.27 11.07
CA MET A 72 8.34 -12.44 11.37
C MET A 72 7.57 -12.92 10.13
N THR A 73 6.82 -12.02 9.47
CA THR A 73 6.03 -12.36 8.28
C THR A 73 6.91 -12.74 7.09
N ALA A 74 8.08 -12.11 6.92
CA ALA A 74 9.04 -12.48 5.88
C ALA A 74 9.59 -13.91 6.09
N VAL A 75 9.89 -14.31 7.33
CA VAL A 75 10.38 -15.64 7.67
C VAL A 75 9.30 -16.69 7.45
N MET A 76 8.07 -16.44 7.90
CA MET A 76 6.94 -17.34 7.64
C MET A 76 6.69 -17.52 6.14
N ASN A 77 6.78 -16.44 5.36
CA ASN A 77 6.68 -16.51 3.90
C ASN A 77 7.79 -17.39 3.28
N ARG A 78 9.03 -17.30 3.77
CA ARG A 78 10.15 -18.16 3.30
C ARG A 78 10.00 -19.62 3.73
N LEU A 79 9.58 -19.88 4.95
CA LEU A 79 9.39 -21.25 5.46
C LEU A 79 8.27 -21.97 4.72
N THR A 80 7.20 -21.25 4.38
CA THR A 80 6.08 -21.79 3.60
C THR A 80 6.40 -22.03 2.11
N ASP A 81 7.57 -21.59 1.62
CA ASP A 81 8.08 -21.98 0.29
C ASP A 81 8.76 -23.36 0.30
N ARG A 82 9.04 -23.94 1.48
CA ARG A 82 9.67 -25.26 1.57
C ARG A 82 8.67 -26.36 1.21
N PRO A 83 9.13 -27.43 0.52
CA PRO A 83 8.28 -28.60 0.33
C PRO A 83 7.87 -29.18 1.70
N ASN A 84 6.64 -29.67 1.80
CA ASN A 84 6.09 -30.31 3.01
C ASN A 84 6.11 -29.48 4.30
N TRP A 85 6.31 -28.15 4.23
CA TRP A 85 6.34 -27.28 5.41
C TRP A 85 5.13 -27.47 6.35
N HIS A 86 3.94 -27.71 5.78
CA HIS A 86 2.68 -27.89 6.48
C HIS A 86 2.58 -29.23 7.25
N VAL A 87 3.52 -30.15 7.04
CA VAL A 87 3.69 -31.39 7.83
C VAL A 87 4.84 -31.20 8.79
N ASP A 88 5.97 -30.73 8.27
CA ASP A 88 7.24 -30.60 8.98
C ASP A 88 7.19 -29.61 10.17
N VAL A 89 6.29 -28.63 10.14
CA VAL A 89 6.13 -27.64 11.24
C VAL A 89 5.65 -28.26 12.57
N PHE A 90 5.13 -29.49 12.52
CA PHE A 90 4.71 -30.23 13.72
C PHE A 90 5.83 -31.09 14.32
N ASP A 91 6.99 -31.17 13.66
CA ASP A 91 8.18 -31.84 14.17
C ASP A 91 9.14 -30.81 14.80
N ASP A 92 9.29 -30.86 16.11
CA ASP A 92 10.12 -29.91 16.87
C ASP A 92 11.61 -30.00 16.51
N GLU A 93 12.13 -31.17 16.11
CA GLU A 93 13.53 -31.31 15.67
C GLU A 93 13.75 -30.64 14.31
N VAL A 94 12.77 -30.74 13.41
CA VAL A 94 12.80 -30.05 12.11
C VAL A 94 12.72 -28.54 12.32
N VAL A 95 11.80 -28.07 13.17
CA VAL A 95 11.64 -26.63 13.48
C VAL A 95 12.91 -26.07 14.14
N ALA A 96 13.55 -26.83 15.04
CA ALA A 96 14.83 -26.43 15.64
C ALA A 96 15.94 -26.26 14.60
N ARG A 97 16.00 -27.13 13.58
CA ARG A 97 16.93 -26.98 12.45
C ARG A 97 16.61 -25.78 11.57
N TRP A 98 15.32 -25.49 11.31
CA TRP A 98 14.93 -24.28 10.57
C TRP A 98 15.40 -23.01 11.26
N ARG A 99 15.38 -22.98 12.59
CA ARG A 99 15.87 -21.85 13.37
C ARG A 99 17.37 -21.61 13.21
N GLN A 100 18.14 -22.69 13.07
CA GLN A 100 19.60 -22.65 12.89
C GLN A 100 20.03 -22.33 11.44
N ASP A 101 19.08 -22.25 10.51
CA ASP A 101 19.38 -22.02 9.10
C ASP A 101 19.90 -20.59 8.84
N SER A 102 21.23 -20.50 8.69
CA SER A 102 21.94 -19.26 8.37
C SER A 102 21.80 -18.88 6.89
N SER A 103 21.60 -19.85 5.99
CA SER A 103 21.44 -19.62 4.55
C SER A 103 20.15 -18.86 4.23
N ALA A 104 19.13 -19.01 5.08
CA ALA A 104 17.88 -18.26 5.03
C ALA A 104 17.91 -16.95 5.87
N SER A 105 19.06 -16.61 6.45
CA SER A 105 19.27 -15.48 7.39
C SER A 105 18.38 -15.53 8.64
N ILE A 106 17.87 -16.69 9.04
CA ILE A 106 16.97 -16.82 10.20
C ILE A 106 17.79 -16.69 11.50
N ALA A 107 18.87 -17.45 11.62
CA ALA A 107 19.72 -17.47 12.82
C ALA A 107 20.43 -16.13 13.09
N MET A 108 20.70 -15.34 12.05
CA MET A 108 21.47 -14.10 12.12
C MET A 108 20.59 -12.84 12.20
N ASN A 109 19.26 -12.99 12.18
CA ASN A 109 18.36 -11.84 12.24
C ASN A 109 18.10 -11.41 13.69
N PRO A 110 18.64 -10.28 14.16
CA PRO A 110 18.47 -9.84 15.55
C PRO A 110 17.01 -9.49 15.89
N LEU A 111 16.16 -9.28 14.88
CA LEU A 111 14.73 -9.03 15.09
C LEU A 111 13.96 -10.30 15.43
N LEU A 112 14.46 -11.50 15.10
CA LEU A 112 13.84 -12.78 15.47
C LEU A 112 14.30 -13.22 16.87
N SER A 113 13.77 -12.56 17.89
CA SER A 113 13.93 -12.98 19.29
C SER A 113 13.34 -14.38 19.52
N ASN A 114 13.63 -15.00 20.68
CA ASN A 114 12.99 -16.25 21.10
C ASN A 114 11.46 -16.13 21.05
N ARG A 115 10.91 -15.04 21.60
CA ARG A 115 9.47 -14.79 21.64
C ARG A 115 8.87 -14.62 20.24
N ALA A 116 9.56 -13.93 19.34
CA ALA A 116 9.13 -13.77 17.95
C ALA A 116 9.15 -15.10 17.19
N TRP A 117 10.18 -15.92 17.41
CA TRP A 117 10.25 -17.25 16.81
C TRP A 117 9.14 -18.17 17.30
N ASP A 118 8.92 -18.24 18.62
CA ASP A 118 7.88 -19.08 19.22
C ASP A 118 6.47 -18.68 18.75
N TRP A 119 6.26 -17.37 18.52
CA TRP A 119 5.04 -16.87 17.89
C TRP A 119 4.90 -17.33 16.44
N CYS A 120 5.96 -17.18 15.62
CA CYS A 120 5.96 -17.63 14.23
C CYS A 120 5.65 -19.14 14.12
N VAL A 121 6.18 -19.97 15.02
CA VAL A 121 5.93 -21.42 15.01
C VAL A 121 4.47 -21.74 15.33
N GLN A 122 3.88 -21.10 16.34
CA GLN A 122 2.46 -21.26 16.67
C GLN A 122 1.57 -20.89 15.47
N GLU A 123 1.87 -19.74 14.85
CA GLU A 123 1.12 -19.28 13.69
C GLU A 123 1.28 -20.17 12.46
N LEU A 124 2.49 -20.69 12.21
CA LEU A 124 2.73 -21.64 11.12
C LEU A 124 1.98 -22.95 11.33
N ARG A 125 1.81 -23.42 12.57
CA ARG A 125 1.02 -24.63 12.87
C ARG A 125 -0.46 -24.43 12.61
N ASP A 126 -1.00 -23.27 12.97
CA ASP A 126 -2.38 -22.90 12.64
C ASP A 126 -2.56 -22.77 11.12
N LYS A 127 -1.69 -22.03 10.45
CA LYS A 127 -1.68 -21.88 8.98
C LYS A 127 -1.52 -23.20 8.25
N ALA A 128 -0.75 -24.15 8.79
CA ALA A 128 -0.61 -25.48 8.22
C ALA A 128 -1.93 -26.26 8.24
N THR A 129 -2.74 -26.08 9.29
CA THR A 129 -4.07 -26.67 9.41
C THR A 129 -5.04 -26.04 8.41
N GLU A 130 -5.04 -24.71 8.30
CA GLU A 130 -5.83 -23.96 7.30
C GLU A 130 -5.44 -24.35 5.87
N PHE A 131 -4.14 -24.45 5.58
CA PHE A 131 -3.62 -24.83 4.26
C PHE A 131 -4.11 -26.21 3.81
N ARG A 132 -4.18 -27.19 4.71
CA ARG A 132 -4.70 -28.53 4.40
C ARG A 132 -6.17 -28.51 4.00
N GLN A 133 -6.95 -27.56 4.51
CA GLN A 133 -8.37 -27.41 4.20
C GLN A 133 -8.61 -26.57 2.93
N GLN A 134 -7.88 -25.45 2.80
CA GLN A 134 -8.12 -24.42 1.80
C GLN A 134 -7.23 -24.53 0.56
N GLY A 135 -6.09 -25.22 0.65
CA GLY A 135 -5.12 -25.36 -0.44
C GLY A 135 -4.33 -24.10 -0.78
N HIS A 136 -4.41 -23.06 0.05
CA HIS A 136 -3.66 -21.81 -0.07
C HIS A 136 -3.38 -21.19 1.30
N ILE A 137 -2.51 -20.19 1.35
CA ILE A 137 -2.13 -19.50 2.59
C ILE A 137 -2.03 -17.99 2.38
N ARG A 138 -2.31 -17.26 3.47
CA ARG A 138 -1.95 -15.84 3.62
C ARG A 138 -0.49 -15.71 4.03
N VAL A 139 0.22 -14.80 3.37
CA VAL A 139 1.61 -14.42 3.62
C VAL A 139 1.75 -12.92 3.59
N LEU A 140 2.84 -12.41 4.19
CA LEU A 140 3.04 -10.98 4.40
C LEU A 140 1.81 -10.36 5.10
N ASP A 141 1.16 -11.12 5.97
CA ASP A 141 -0.16 -10.84 6.51
C ASP A 141 -0.06 -9.94 7.74
N THR A 142 -0.22 -8.64 7.49
CA THR A 142 -0.35 -7.57 8.48
C THR A 142 -1.74 -6.96 8.26
N GLY A 143 -1.95 -5.65 8.44
CA GLY A 143 -3.25 -5.04 8.08
C GLY A 143 -3.72 -5.32 6.64
N SER A 144 -2.82 -5.61 5.69
CA SER A 144 -3.15 -6.23 4.40
C SER A 144 -2.32 -7.50 4.20
N CYS A 145 -2.72 -8.39 3.28
CA CYS A 145 -2.02 -9.64 3.05
C CYS A 145 -1.92 -9.98 1.55
N VAL A 146 -1.06 -10.94 1.23
CA VAL A 146 -0.96 -11.58 -0.08
C VAL A 146 -1.27 -13.05 0.11
N CYS A 147 -2.00 -13.66 -0.81
CA CYS A 147 -2.25 -15.10 -0.79
C CYS A 147 -1.35 -15.80 -1.81
N LYS A 148 -0.86 -16.99 -1.46
CA LYS A 148 -0.20 -17.89 -2.41
C LYS A 148 -0.77 -19.30 -2.30
N SER A 149 -0.94 -19.95 -3.45
CA SER A 149 -1.32 -21.36 -3.54
C SER A 149 -0.27 -22.10 -4.36
N ASP A 150 0.31 -23.12 -3.72
CA ASP A 150 1.33 -23.98 -4.32
C ASP A 150 0.80 -25.34 -4.77
N HIS A 151 -0.43 -25.69 -4.39
CA HIS A 151 -1.12 -26.95 -4.67
C HIS A 151 -0.18 -28.15 -4.95
N VAL A 152 0.19 -28.86 -3.88
CA VAL A 152 0.83 -30.17 -3.94
C VAL A 152 0.12 -31.07 -2.90
N PRO A 153 -0.35 -32.30 -3.19
CA PRO A 153 -0.25 -33.11 -4.41
C PRO A 153 -1.59 -33.72 -4.90
N ALA A 154 -1.94 -33.46 -6.15
CA ALA A 154 -2.53 -34.48 -7.02
C ALA A 154 -1.84 -34.31 -8.38
N LEU A 155 -0.68 -34.95 -8.54
CA LEU A 155 -0.06 -35.24 -9.84
C LEU A 155 -0.15 -34.12 -10.91
N ARG A 156 0.77 -33.15 -10.79
CA ARG A 156 1.13 -32.08 -11.75
C ARG A 156 0.33 -30.77 -11.62
N THR A 157 0.95 -29.74 -11.04
CA THR A 157 0.77 -28.33 -11.45
C THR A 157 0.90 -28.14 -12.98
N GLY A 158 1.49 -29.13 -13.66
CA GLY A 158 1.41 -29.32 -15.09
C GLY A 158 0.02 -29.55 -15.68
N GLU A 159 -1.09 -29.78 -14.96
CA GLU A 159 -2.39 -29.86 -15.65
C GLU A 159 -2.83 -28.49 -16.16
N LEU A 160 -3.11 -27.53 -15.28
CA LEU A 160 -3.51 -26.18 -15.70
C LEU A 160 -2.36 -25.48 -16.46
N ALA A 161 -1.12 -25.59 -15.97
CA ALA A 161 0.03 -25.03 -16.67
C ALA A 161 0.24 -25.65 -18.07
N SER A 162 0.09 -26.97 -18.25
CA SER A 162 0.16 -27.57 -19.60
C SER A 162 -1.07 -27.28 -20.44
N GLU A 163 -2.25 -27.14 -19.83
CA GLU A 163 -3.44 -26.65 -20.53
C GLU A 163 -3.17 -25.27 -21.13
N PHE A 164 -2.64 -24.33 -20.35
CA PHE A 164 -2.20 -23.01 -20.86
C PHE A 164 -1.14 -23.15 -21.95
N ARG A 165 -0.05 -23.93 -21.72
CA ARG A 165 1.01 -24.12 -22.73
C ARG A 165 0.47 -24.69 -24.05
N ARG A 166 -0.53 -25.58 -24.00
CA ARG A 166 -1.18 -26.14 -25.20
C ARG A 166 -2.14 -25.16 -25.84
N ALA A 167 -2.93 -24.45 -25.03
CA ALA A 167 -3.96 -23.52 -25.48
C ALA A 167 -3.38 -22.22 -26.08
N VAL A 168 -2.19 -21.80 -25.66
CA VAL A 168 -1.51 -20.60 -26.17
C VAL A 168 -0.91 -20.82 -27.58
N ARG A 169 -0.52 -22.05 -27.94
CA ARG A 169 0.13 -22.32 -29.25
C ARG A 169 -0.72 -21.91 -30.47
N PRO A 170 -2.02 -22.24 -30.56
CA PRO A 170 -2.87 -21.75 -31.64
C PRO A 170 -2.98 -20.23 -31.67
N VAL A 171 -3.08 -19.58 -30.51
CA VAL A 171 -3.17 -18.11 -30.40
C VAL A 171 -1.91 -17.45 -30.94
N LEU A 172 -0.72 -17.91 -30.53
CA LEU A 172 0.55 -17.41 -31.03
C LEU A 172 0.67 -17.57 -32.55
N ARG A 173 0.25 -18.72 -33.10
CA ARG A 173 0.22 -18.91 -34.56
C ARG A 173 -0.71 -17.90 -35.21
N SER A 174 -1.93 -17.71 -34.70
CA SER A 174 -2.87 -16.72 -35.25
C SER A 174 -2.27 -15.31 -35.24
N LEU A 175 -1.69 -14.88 -34.11
CA LEU A 175 -1.04 -13.57 -33.98
C LEU A 175 0.14 -13.40 -34.95
N MET A 176 0.90 -14.48 -35.22
CA MET A 176 2.02 -14.45 -36.16
C MET A 176 1.55 -14.18 -37.58
N HIS A 177 0.46 -14.84 -38.00
CA HIS A 177 -0.08 -14.67 -39.35
C HIS A 177 -0.72 -13.28 -39.54
N SER A 178 -1.39 -12.75 -38.51
CA SER A 178 -2.04 -11.43 -38.58
C SER A 178 -1.10 -10.24 -38.32
N GLY A 179 0.19 -10.49 -38.05
CA GLY A 179 1.15 -9.43 -37.73
C GLY A 179 0.89 -8.73 -36.39
N LEU A 180 0.08 -9.33 -35.52
CA LEU A 180 -0.35 -8.79 -34.23
C LEU A 180 0.55 -9.18 -33.07
N LEU A 181 1.65 -9.91 -33.29
CA LEU A 181 2.64 -10.09 -32.23
C LEU A 181 3.17 -8.73 -31.78
N ASP A 182 2.80 -8.35 -30.57
CA ASP A 182 3.24 -7.11 -29.96
C ASP A 182 4.43 -7.39 -29.02
N TRP A 183 5.62 -7.20 -29.58
CA TRP A 183 6.85 -7.13 -28.81
C TRP A 183 6.94 -5.76 -28.12
N ARG A 184 6.47 -5.70 -26.87
CA ARG A 184 6.59 -4.52 -26.00
C ARG A 184 8.05 -4.07 -25.83
N SER A 185 8.97 -5.02 -25.93
CA SER A 185 10.42 -4.80 -26.05
C SER A 185 11.02 -5.98 -26.82
N ARG A 186 12.34 -5.97 -27.10
CA ARG A 186 13.05 -7.13 -27.70
C ARG A 186 12.85 -8.47 -26.94
N ARG A 187 12.28 -8.44 -25.73
CA ARG A 187 12.21 -9.57 -24.80
C ARG A 187 10.82 -9.80 -24.21
N ARG A 188 9.85 -8.91 -24.44
CA ARG A 188 8.52 -8.98 -23.80
C ARG A 188 7.45 -9.04 -24.88
N LEU A 189 6.76 -10.17 -24.95
CA LEU A 189 5.68 -10.43 -25.89
C LEU A 189 4.34 -10.44 -25.16
N SER A 190 3.38 -9.62 -25.61
CA SER A 190 2.00 -9.66 -25.12
C SER A 190 1.18 -10.64 -25.94
N ILE A 191 0.55 -11.63 -25.30
CA ILE A 191 -0.42 -12.53 -25.96
C ILE A 191 -1.82 -11.93 -25.87
N VAL A 192 -2.19 -11.46 -24.68
CA VAL A 192 -3.42 -10.73 -24.41
C VAL A 192 -3.02 -9.43 -23.76
N ASP A 193 -3.36 -8.30 -24.37
CA ASP A 193 -3.01 -6.97 -23.87
C ASP A 193 -4.27 -6.16 -23.62
N ALA A 194 -4.69 -6.01 -22.37
CA ALA A 194 -5.92 -5.29 -22.04
C ALA A 194 -5.94 -3.82 -22.52
N ALA A 195 -4.77 -3.22 -22.79
CA ALA A 195 -4.62 -1.83 -23.18
C ALA A 195 -4.46 -1.63 -24.71
N LEU A 196 -4.38 -2.69 -25.53
CA LEU A 196 -4.13 -2.54 -26.97
C LEU A 196 -5.34 -2.01 -27.73
N PHE A 197 -6.54 -2.48 -27.39
CA PHE A 197 -7.81 -2.01 -27.93
C PHE A 197 -8.71 -1.57 -26.77
N PRO A 198 -8.37 -0.46 -26.09
CA PRO A 198 -9.18 0.05 -24.99
C PRO A 198 -10.49 0.63 -25.54
N LEU A 199 -11.46 0.88 -24.68
CA LEU A 199 -12.54 1.81 -25.00
C LEU A 199 -11.92 3.20 -25.20
N VAL A 200 -12.24 3.86 -26.31
CA VAL A 200 -11.83 5.23 -26.62
C VAL A 200 -13.07 6.11 -26.63
N TYR A 201 -13.19 6.99 -25.65
CA TYR A 201 -14.32 7.92 -25.55
C TYR A 201 -14.39 8.82 -26.79
N GLY A 202 -15.58 8.96 -27.38
CA GLY A 202 -15.82 9.66 -28.64
C GLY A 202 -15.45 8.91 -29.91
N ARG A 203 -14.98 7.65 -29.83
CA ARG A 203 -14.46 6.90 -30.99
C ARG A 203 -14.92 5.44 -31.07
N SER A 204 -15.03 4.75 -29.95
CA SER A 204 -15.50 3.36 -29.91
C SER A 204 -17.03 3.29 -30.00
N LEU A 205 -17.55 2.29 -30.72
CA LEU A 205 -18.99 2.01 -30.76
C LEU A 205 -19.43 1.24 -29.51
N VAL A 206 -20.62 1.56 -29.00
CA VAL A 206 -21.16 0.99 -27.76
C VAL A 206 -22.66 0.75 -27.92
N LEU A 207 -23.13 -0.37 -27.37
CA LEU A 207 -24.55 -0.70 -27.23
C LEU A 207 -25.15 0.11 -26.05
N THR A 208 -25.47 1.38 -26.29
CA THR A 208 -25.98 2.30 -25.24
C THR A 208 -27.46 2.11 -24.95
N ASP A 209 -28.24 1.70 -25.94
CA ASP A 209 -29.71 1.69 -25.84
C ASP A 209 -30.28 0.30 -25.48
N GLY A 210 -29.39 -0.67 -25.24
CA GLY A 210 -29.71 -2.07 -24.97
C GLY A 210 -28.98 -3.03 -25.91
N GLY A 211 -29.11 -4.32 -25.64
CA GLY A 211 -28.41 -5.39 -26.33
C GLY A 211 -27.09 -5.77 -25.68
N ARG A 212 -26.53 -6.90 -26.14
CA ARG A 212 -25.25 -7.44 -25.66
C ARG A 212 -24.51 -8.13 -26.79
N VAL A 213 -23.18 -8.12 -26.70
CA VAL A 213 -22.32 -8.92 -27.58
C VAL A 213 -22.45 -10.39 -27.19
N ASP A 214 -22.95 -11.20 -28.13
CA ASP A 214 -22.95 -12.66 -27.98
C ASP A 214 -21.52 -13.17 -28.16
N ILE A 215 -21.09 -14.12 -27.34
CA ILE A 215 -19.75 -14.72 -27.44
C ILE A 215 -19.64 -15.68 -28.64
N GLU A 216 -20.76 -16.24 -29.09
CA GLU A 216 -20.81 -17.15 -30.24
C GLU A 216 -20.85 -16.37 -31.56
N ASP A 217 -21.47 -15.18 -31.56
CA ASP A 217 -21.48 -14.22 -32.66
C ASP A 217 -21.15 -12.80 -32.16
N VAL A 218 -19.85 -12.53 -32.04
CA VAL A 218 -19.38 -11.24 -31.53
C VAL A 218 -19.58 -10.09 -32.51
N LEU A 219 -19.74 -10.37 -33.81
CA LEU A 219 -19.85 -9.35 -34.85
C LEU A 219 -21.30 -8.98 -35.16
N GLY A 220 -22.26 -9.86 -34.91
CA GLY A 220 -23.69 -9.52 -34.97
C GLY A 220 -24.08 -8.32 -34.09
N ALA A 221 -23.29 -8.05 -33.04
CA ALA A 221 -23.47 -6.86 -32.20
C ALA A 221 -23.34 -5.52 -32.96
N TYR A 222 -22.70 -5.49 -34.13
CA TYR A 222 -22.62 -4.29 -34.96
C TYR A 222 -23.98 -3.85 -35.54
N GLU A 223 -24.98 -4.73 -35.61
CA GLU A 223 -26.34 -4.35 -36.02
C GLU A 223 -26.99 -3.36 -35.03
N GLY A 224 -26.70 -3.51 -33.73
CA GLY A 224 -27.23 -2.64 -32.68
C GLY A 224 -26.29 -1.52 -32.24
N ALA A 225 -24.97 -1.66 -32.44
CA ALA A 225 -23.97 -0.73 -31.94
C ALA A 225 -23.80 0.49 -32.86
N THR A 226 -24.75 1.42 -32.79
CA THR A 226 -24.77 2.62 -33.64
C THR A 226 -24.24 3.88 -32.95
N THR A 227 -24.11 3.86 -31.62
CA THR A 227 -23.74 5.03 -30.81
C THR A 227 -22.26 5.00 -30.44
N LEU A 228 -21.59 6.15 -30.55
CA LEU A 228 -20.23 6.33 -30.07
C LEU A 228 -20.22 6.50 -28.54
N ALA A 229 -19.17 5.99 -27.90
CA ALA A 229 -18.91 6.27 -26.49
C ALA A 229 -18.91 7.80 -26.25
N PRO A 230 -19.57 8.29 -25.17
CA PRO A 230 -19.69 9.72 -24.92
C PRO A 230 -18.32 10.36 -24.68
N THR A 231 -18.14 11.61 -25.08
CA THR A 231 -16.90 12.35 -24.79
C THR A 231 -16.93 12.91 -23.38
N HIS A 232 -15.75 12.93 -22.73
CA HIS A 232 -15.58 13.53 -21.42
C HIS A 232 -14.57 14.67 -21.47
N VAL A 233 -14.80 15.70 -20.65
CA VAL A 233 -13.88 16.83 -20.55
C VAL A 233 -12.65 16.42 -19.74
N ASP A 234 -11.48 16.44 -20.37
CA ASP A 234 -10.21 16.21 -19.69
C ASP A 234 -9.82 17.43 -18.84
N LYS A 235 -9.93 17.27 -17.52
CA LYS A 235 -9.61 18.33 -16.54
C LYS A 235 -8.11 18.41 -16.20
N ARG A 236 -7.25 17.59 -16.82
CA ARG A 236 -5.79 17.55 -16.58
C ARG A 236 -5.05 18.60 -17.42
N THR A 237 -5.30 19.87 -17.14
CA THR A 237 -4.78 21.00 -17.94
C THR A 237 -3.26 21.15 -17.89
N ASP A 238 -2.58 20.54 -16.91
CA ASP A 238 -1.12 20.58 -16.73
C ASP A 238 -0.40 19.30 -17.19
N SER A 239 -1.09 18.40 -17.90
CA SER A 239 -0.55 17.09 -18.33
C SER A 239 0.72 17.19 -19.19
N ALA A 240 0.84 18.22 -20.03
CA ALA A 240 2.04 18.47 -20.82
C ALA A 240 3.27 18.82 -19.93
N ASP A 241 3.05 19.55 -18.84
CA ASP A 241 4.13 19.84 -17.88
C ASP A 241 4.51 18.59 -17.09
N VAL A 242 3.52 17.83 -16.61
CA VAL A 242 3.74 16.54 -15.94
C VAL A 242 4.55 15.59 -16.83
N GLN A 243 4.20 15.47 -18.11
CA GLN A 243 4.93 14.65 -19.06
C GLN A 243 6.37 15.13 -19.26
N ARG A 244 6.57 16.44 -19.42
CA ARG A 244 7.91 17.05 -19.52
C ARG A 244 8.76 16.80 -18.28
N GLN A 245 8.17 16.85 -17.10
CA GLN A 245 8.86 16.51 -15.84
C GLN A 245 9.27 15.04 -15.83
N ILE A 246 8.40 14.11 -16.25
CA ILE A 246 8.71 12.67 -16.32
C ILE A 246 9.89 12.38 -17.25
N GLU A 247 9.91 13.03 -18.42
CA GLU A 247 10.99 12.89 -19.40
C GLU A 247 12.31 13.46 -18.86
N LYS A 248 12.25 14.58 -18.13
CA LYS A 248 13.43 15.19 -17.47
C LYS A 248 13.88 14.44 -16.21
N ALA A 249 12.96 13.82 -15.47
CA ALA A 249 13.23 13.09 -14.23
C ALA A 249 14.09 11.83 -14.44
N GLN A 250 14.28 11.39 -15.69
CA GLN A 250 15.34 10.44 -16.04
C GLN A 250 16.76 10.98 -15.69
N TRP A 251 16.90 12.28 -15.38
CA TRP A 251 18.16 12.96 -15.06
C TRP A 251 18.23 13.57 -13.64
N LEU A 252 17.12 13.65 -12.89
CA LEU A 252 17.07 14.33 -11.59
C LEU A 252 16.18 13.55 -10.62
N SER A 253 16.64 13.32 -9.39
CA SER A 253 15.91 12.67 -8.29
C SER A 253 14.71 13.47 -7.75
N VAL A 254 14.13 14.36 -8.56
CA VAL A 254 13.00 15.22 -8.25
C VAL A 254 11.77 14.59 -8.88
N GLY A 255 10.82 14.13 -8.08
CA GLY A 255 9.62 13.54 -8.66
C GLY A 255 8.62 14.56 -9.19
N VAL A 256 7.49 14.03 -9.63
CA VAL A 256 6.54 14.69 -10.54
C VAL A 256 5.53 15.52 -9.77
N ASN A 257 5.61 16.84 -9.89
CA ASN A 257 4.63 17.75 -9.29
C ASN A 257 3.51 18.06 -10.29
N ALA A 258 2.26 17.86 -9.86
CA ALA A 258 1.07 18.38 -10.54
C ALA A 258 0.45 19.50 -9.69
N ASN A 259 -0.30 20.40 -10.33
CA ASN A 259 -1.06 21.43 -9.62
C ASN A 259 -2.08 20.77 -8.68
N TYR A 260 -2.19 21.26 -7.43
CA TYR A 260 -3.11 20.69 -6.45
C TYR A 260 -4.57 20.63 -6.93
N LYS A 261 -4.99 21.56 -7.82
CA LYS A 261 -6.34 21.58 -8.40
C LYS A 261 -6.55 20.50 -9.46
N THR A 262 -5.53 20.19 -10.25
CA THR A 262 -5.62 19.23 -11.36
C THR A 262 -5.27 17.80 -10.92
N ALA A 263 -4.44 17.67 -9.89
CA ALA A 263 -3.94 16.40 -9.37
C ALA A 263 -5.01 15.33 -9.10
N PRO A 264 -6.18 15.66 -8.49
CA PRO A 264 -7.25 14.68 -8.32
C PRO A 264 -7.75 14.09 -9.65
N HIS A 265 -7.72 14.85 -10.75
CA HIS A 265 -8.24 14.42 -12.04
C HIS A 265 -7.34 13.41 -12.76
N TYR A 266 -6.09 13.21 -12.33
CA TYR A 266 -5.22 12.14 -12.86
C TYR A 266 -5.66 10.75 -12.44
N ARG A 267 -6.50 10.63 -11.41
CA ARG A 267 -7.00 9.35 -10.91
C ARG A 267 -7.98 8.68 -11.88
N TRP A 268 -8.57 9.42 -12.81
CA TRP A 268 -9.46 8.92 -13.86
C TRP A 268 -8.88 9.23 -15.25
N SER A 269 -9.29 8.45 -16.24
CA SER A 269 -9.04 8.76 -17.65
C SER A 269 -10.33 9.24 -18.33
N ALA A 270 -10.32 10.48 -18.83
CA ALA A 270 -11.40 11.01 -19.67
C ALA A 270 -11.35 10.48 -21.11
N ASN A 271 -10.29 9.76 -21.48
CA ASN A 271 -10.01 9.35 -22.85
C ASN A 271 -10.16 7.83 -23.05
N TYR A 272 -9.86 7.03 -22.02
CA TYR A 272 -9.71 5.59 -22.14
C TYR A 272 -10.31 4.79 -20.97
N GLN A 273 -10.75 3.57 -21.24
CA GLN A 273 -11.08 2.58 -20.23
C GLN A 273 -10.69 1.17 -20.70
N ALA A 274 -10.18 0.33 -19.80
CA ALA A 274 -10.04 -1.10 -20.09
C ALA A 274 -11.42 -1.78 -20.13
N LEU A 275 -11.58 -2.75 -21.03
CA LEU A 275 -12.83 -3.50 -21.18
C LEU A 275 -12.73 -4.84 -20.45
N PRO A 276 -13.33 -5.00 -19.26
CA PRO A 276 -13.39 -6.31 -18.60
C PRO A 276 -14.28 -7.27 -19.38
N SER A 277 -14.05 -8.57 -19.14
CA SER A 277 -14.98 -9.63 -19.51
C SER A 277 -15.95 -9.93 -18.37
N GLU A 278 -17.14 -10.37 -18.77
CA GLU A 278 -18.21 -10.75 -17.87
C GLU A 278 -18.09 -12.20 -17.44
N VAL A 279 -18.14 -12.43 -16.12
CA VAL A 279 -17.94 -13.74 -15.51
C VAL A 279 -19.17 -14.08 -14.68
N GLU A 280 -19.83 -15.19 -15.00
CA GLU A 280 -20.92 -15.73 -14.19
C GLU A 280 -20.45 -16.91 -13.35
N PHE A 281 -21.08 -17.12 -12.19
CA PHE A 281 -20.84 -18.31 -11.38
C PHE A 281 -21.68 -19.47 -11.88
N VAL A 282 -21.03 -20.62 -12.10
CA VAL A 282 -21.69 -21.86 -12.52
C VAL A 282 -21.59 -22.93 -11.43
N GLY A 283 -22.56 -23.85 -11.40
CA GLY A 283 -22.66 -24.90 -10.39
C GLY A 283 -23.46 -24.50 -9.14
N HIS A 284 -23.45 -25.40 -8.13
CA HIS A 284 -24.25 -25.24 -6.91
C HIS A 284 -23.81 -24.03 -6.06
N THR A 285 -24.67 -23.57 -5.15
CA THR A 285 -24.35 -22.50 -4.17
C THR A 285 -23.04 -22.81 -3.44
N GLY A 286 -22.17 -21.80 -3.28
CA GLY A 286 -20.83 -21.96 -2.72
C GLY A 286 -19.75 -22.44 -3.72
N SER A 287 -20.11 -22.91 -4.91
CA SER A 287 -19.13 -23.23 -5.97
C SER A 287 -18.43 -21.96 -6.46
N THR A 288 -17.11 -22.06 -6.70
CA THR A 288 -16.30 -21.01 -7.36
C THR A 288 -16.07 -21.29 -8.84
N GLN A 289 -16.72 -22.29 -9.42
CA GLN A 289 -16.67 -22.50 -10.88
C GLN A 289 -17.34 -21.31 -11.57
N VAL A 290 -16.77 -20.90 -12.70
CA VAL A 290 -17.25 -19.75 -13.46
C VAL A 290 -17.27 -20.02 -14.95
N ARG A 291 -18.05 -19.20 -15.68
CA ARG A 291 -18.07 -19.15 -17.14
C ARG A 291 -17.96 -17.70 -17.62
N LEU A 292 -17.21 -17.48 -18.69
CA LEU A 292 -17.14 -16.19 -19.37
C LEU A 292 -18.36 -16.03 -20.28
N THR A 293 -19.10 -14.94 -20.13
CA THR A 293 -20.32 -14.64 -20.91
C THR A 293 -20.11 -13.54 -21.95
N SER A 294 -18.94 -12.91 -21.97
CA SER A 294 -18.50 -11.99 -23.02
C SER A 294 -17.08 -12.30 -23.43
N TYR A 295 -16.67 -11.83 -24.62
CA TYR A 295 -15.32 -12.08 -25.12
C TYR A 295 -14.25 -11.41 -24.23
N ILE A 296 -13.03 -11.93 -24.27
CA ILE A 296 -11.84 -11.32 -23.66
C ILE A 296 -11.25 -10.32 -24.63
N ASN A 297 -11.10 -9.08 -24.19
CA ASN A 297 -10.49 -8.04 -25.02
C ASN A 297 -9.12 -8.51 -25.53
N ASN A 298 -8.94 -8.49 -26.86
CA ASN A 298 -7.74 -8.98 -27.55
C ASN A 298 -7.52 -10.49 -27.55
N LEU A 299 -8.56 -11.29 -27.29
CA LEU A 299 -8.53 -12.73 -27.48
C LEU A 299 -9.82 -13.23 -28.16
N HIS A 300 -9.71 -13.67 -29.41
CA HIS A 300 -10.87 -14.10 -30.20
C HIS A 300 -11.54 -15.35 -29.58
N PRO A 301 -12.89 -15.42 -29.50
CA PRO A 301 -13.62 -16.57 -28.93
C PRO A 301 -13.35 -17.93 -29.58
N VAL A 302 -12.87 -17.95 -30.83
CA VAL A 302 -12.42 -19.19 -31.52
C VAL A 302 -11.39 -19.99 -30.69
N HIS A 303 -10.64 -19.32 -29.82
CA HIS A 303 -9.65 -19.95 -28.93
C HIS A 303 -10.28 -20.51 -27.64
N GLN A 304 -11.35 -21.30 -27.77
CA GLN A 304 -12.14 -21.85 -26.67
C GLN A 304 -11.30 -22.58 -25.61
N ASN A 305 -10.23 -23.27 -26.01
CA ASN A 305 -9.33 -23.96 -25.07
C ASN A 305 -8.65 -22.99 -24.09
N LEU A 306 -8.30 -21.79 -24.55
CA LEU A 306 -7.68 -20.77 -23.69
C LEU A 306 -8.73 -20.12 -22.77
N TYR A 307 -9.93 -19.85 -23.28
CA TYR A 307 -11.06 -19.39 -22.46
C TYR A 307 -11.34 -20.35 -21.29
N ARG A 308 -11.47 -21.65 -21.56
CA ARG A 308 -11.67 -22.68 -20.52
C ARG A 308 -10.55 -22.72 -19.48
N ALA A 309 -9.30 -22.52 -19.91
CA ALA A 309 -8.16 -22.47 -18.98
C ALA A 309 -8.21 -21.21 -18.10
N ILE A 310 -8.64 -20.07 -18.65
CA ILE A 310 -8.84 -18.81 -17.93
C ILE A 310 -10.00 -18.92 -16.93
N GLU A 311 -11.13 -19.52 -17.31
CA GLU A 311 -12.26 -19.78 -16.40
C GLU A 311 -11.84 -20.62 -15.20
N LYS A 312 -11.11 -21.71 -15.44
CA LYS A 312 -10.52 -22.54 -14.36
C LYS A 312 -9.60 -21.72 -13.46
N LEU A 313 -8.80 -20.83 -14.04
CA LEU A 313 -7.90 -19.97 -13.28
C LEU A 313 -8.67 -18.96 -12.42
N ILE A 314 -9.70 -18.30 -12.96
CA ILE A 314 -10.57 -17.38 -12.22
C ILE A 314 -11.22 -18.12 -11.03
N GLY A 315 -11.75 -19.32 -11.27
CA GLY A 315 -12.34 -20.14 -10.21
C GLY A 315 -11.37 -20.53 -9.09
N ARG A 316 -10.08 -20.69 -9.42
CA ARG A 316 -9.01 -20.88 -8.44
C ARG A 316 -8.55 -19.59 -7.76
N ALA A 317 -8.71 -18.44 -8.39
CA ALA A 317 -8.35 -17.14 -7.82
C ALA A 317 -9.37 -16.61 -6.81
N ILE A 318 -10.65 -16.94 -6.99
CA ILE A 318 -11.76 -16.47 -6.12
C ILE A 318 -11.51 -16.75 -4.62
N PRO A 319 -11.16 -17.98 -4.18
CA PRO A 319 -10.87 -18.23 -2.76
C PRO A 319 -9.72 -17.37 -2.23
N LEU A 320 -8.66 -17.17 -3.03
CA LEU A 320 -7.53 -16.36 -2.60
C LEU A 320 -7.86 -14.86 -2.59
N TRP A 321 -8.78 -14.39 -3.45
CA TRP A 321 -9.30 -13.01 -3.37
C TRP A 321 -10.17 -12.82 -2.13
N ASN A 322 -11.03 -13.78 -1.79
CA ASN A 322 -11.83 -13.74 -0.56
C ASN A 322 -10.98 -13.49 0.69
N ASP A 323 -9.78 -14.06 0.74
CA ASP A 323 -8.88 -13.99 1.90
C ASP A 323 -8.00 -12.72 1.94
N CYS A 324 -7.84 -12.01 0.83
CA CYS A 324 -6.93 -10.87 0.74
C CYS A 324 -7.58 -9.52 0.43
N LEU A 325 -8.82 -9.51 -0.09
CA LEU A 325 -9.56 -8.27 -0.34
C LEU A 325 -9.85 -7.51 0.96
N VAL A 326 -9.88 -6.19 0.84
CA VAL A 326 -10.07 -5.27 1.96
C VAL A 326 -11.42 -4.59 1.82
N LEU A 327 -12.29 -4.70 2.83
CA LEU A 327 -13.53 -3.94 2.89
C LEU A 327 -13.22 -2.46 3.15
N GLY A 328 -13.82 -1.55 2.39
CA GLY A 328 -13.72 -0.14 2.69
C GLY A 328 -14.53 0.23 3.95
N GLN A 329 -14.15 1.33 4.59
CA GLN A 329 -14.70 1.76 5.89
C GLN A 329 -14.91 3.28 5.89
N ARG A 330 -15.97 3.75 6.56
CA ARG A 330 -16.28 5.20 6.72
C ARG A 330 -15.25 5.89 7.61
N GLY A 331 -15.19 7.22 7.50
CA GLY A 331 -14.36 8.07 8.37
C GLY A 331 -12.96 8.36 7.83
N TRP A 332 -12.62 7.90 6.63
CA TRP A 332 -11.26 8.03 6.09
C TRP A 332 -10.79 9.48 5.82
N ARG A 333 -11.74 10.41 5.60
CA ARG A 333 -11.47 11.85 5.51
C ARG A 333 -11.40 12.54 6.87
N ASP A 334 -11.84 11.86 7.93
CA ASP A 334 -11.72 12.38 9.27
C ASP A 334 -10.24 12.28 9.68
N ILE A 335 -9.65 13.44 9.91
CA ILE A 335 -8.26 13.54 10.36
C ILE A 335 -8.03 12.81 11.69
N MET A 336 -9.10 12.52 12.43
CA MET A 336 -9.07 11.75 13.68
C MET A 336 -9.25 10.23 13.46
N ASN A 337 -9.70 9.78 12.29
CA ASN A 337 -9.94 8.35 11.98
C ASN A 337 -9.14 7.90 10.74
N GLN A 338 -7.91 7.44 10.95
CA GLN A 338 -6.98 7.10 9.86
C GLN A 338 -6.53 5.63 9.83
N GLY A 339 -7.09 4.76 10.68
CA GLY A 339 -6.72 3.34 10.73
C GLY A 339 -7.76 2.47 10.02
N GLN A 340 -7.37 1.78 8.94
CA GLN A 340 -8.18 0.69 8.40
C GLN A 340 -7.67 -0.64 8.92
N LEU A 341 -8.59 -1.45 9.41
CA LEU A 341 -8.35 -2.82 9.84
C LEU A 341 -8.68 -3.71 8.65
N GLY A 342 -7.67 -4.14 7.90
CA GLY A 342 -7.89 -5.14 6.85
C GLY A 342 -7.99 -6.54 7.44
N PRO A 343 -7.76 -7.60 6.67
CA PRO A 343 -8.20 -8.95 7.05
C PRO A 343 -7.44 -9.56 8.23
N VAL A 344 -6.28 -9.00 8.62
CA VAL A 344 -5.41 -9.58 9.66
C VAL A 344 -4.96 -8.50 10.66
N PRO A 345 -5.14 -8.72 11.99
CA PRO A 345 -4.68 -7.79 13.02
C PRO A 345 -3.16 -7.82 13.18
N LEU A 346 -2.57 -6.73 13.68
CA LEU A 346 -1.13 -6.66 13.95
C LEU A 346 -0.75 -7.52 15.16
N ARG A 347 0.45 -8.10 15.13
CA ARG A 347 1.02 -8.88 16.24
C ARG A 347 1.70 -8.00 17.28
N ILE A 348 2.17 -6.82 16.85
CA ILE A 348 2.90 -5.89 17.68
C ILE A 348 2.43 -4.46 17.38
N ILE A 349 1.86 -3.80 18.38
CA ILE A 349 1.41 -2.40 18.28
C ILE A 349 2.28 -1.56 19.20
N THR A 350 2.86 -0.49 18.67
CA THR A 350 3.58 0.52 19.47
C THR A 350 3.46 1.89 18.84
N TYR A 351 3.35 2.92 19.68
CA TYR A 351 3.33 4.32 19.29
C TYR A 351 4.58 5.06 19.78
N GLY A 352 5.56 4.35 20.33
CA GLY A 352 6.78 4.97 20.87
C GLY A 352 7.91 3.98 21.07
N VAL A 353 8.95 4.47 21.74
CA VAL A 353 10.21 3.76 21.98
C VAL A 353 10.42 3.58 23.48
N GLU A 354 10.66 2.34 23.89
CA GLU A 354 11.18 2.03 25.22
C GLU A 354 12.71 2.02 25.19
N TRP A 355 13.35 2.33 26.32
CA TRP A 355 14.80 2.40 26.43
C TRP A 355 15.31 1.45 27.50
N GLU A 356 16.48 0.88 27.26
CA GLU A 356 17.28 0.09 28.19
C GLU A 356 18.48 0.90 28.66
N ASN A 357 18.94 0.63 29.88
CA ASN A 357 20.04 1.35 30.54
C ASN A 357 19.81 2.86 30.65
N GLU A 358 18.55 3.29 30.86
CA GLU A 358 18.24 4.70 31.10
C GLU A 358 19.05 5.25 32.29
N LEU A 359 19.41 6.52 32.19
CA LEU A 359 20.15 7.20 33.24
C LEU A 359 19.34 7.18 34.55
N PRO A 360 19.84 6.56 35.63
CA PRO A 360 19.13 6.52 36.90
C PRO A 360 18.82 7.93 37.40
N GLU A 361 17.58 8.17 37.84
CA GLU A 361 17.11 9.50 38.27
C GLU A 361 17.99 10.12 39.36
N CYS A 362 18.55 9.29 40.25
CA CYS A 362 19.46 9.74 41.30
C CYS A 362 20.72 10.44 40.74
N LEU A 363 21.19 10.06 39.54
CA LEU A 363 22.36 10.66 38.92
C LEU A 363 22.07 12.04 38.32
N LEU A 364 20.79 12.42 38.19
CA LEU A 364 20.39 13.79 37.86
C LEU A 364 20.76 14.78 38.97
N ALA A 365 21.11 14.31 40.17
CA ALA A 365 21.69 15.14 41.22
C ALA A 365 23.00 15.82 40.77
N PHE A 366 23.81 15.16 39.93
CA PHE A 366 25.06 15.71 39.40
C PHE A 366 24.86 16.73 38.28
N ARG A 367 23.64 16.84 37.74
CA ARG A 367 23.29 17.83 36.71
C ARG A 367 23.07 19.19 37.37
N ILE A 368 24.06 20.06 37.24
CA ILE A 368 24.04 21.44 37.73
C ILE A 368 23.98 22.40 36.53
N PRO A 369 23.05 23.36 36.51
CA PRO A 369 23.01 24.37 35.46
C PRO A 369 24.30 25.18 35.43
N SER A 370 24.80 25.51 34.24
CA SER A 370 25.99 26.36 34.13
C SER A 370 25.73 27.77 34.68
N GLU A 371 26.77 28.42 35.21
CA GLU A 371 26.66 29.80 35.72
C GLU A 371 26.13 30.77 34.66
N THR A 372 26.48 30.56 33.40
CA THR A 372 25.92 31.31 32.26
C THR A 372 24.40 31.13 32.15
N ARG A 373 23.86 29.91 32.31
CA ARG A 373 22.41 29.66 32.28
C ARG A 373 21.72 30.26 33.49
N LYS A 374 22.29 30.11 34.70
CA LYS A 374 21.77 30.76 35.92
C LYS A 374 21.73 32.28 35.78
N TRP A 375 22.76 32.89 35.18
CA TRP A 375 22.80 34.33 34.90
C TRP A 375 21.72 34.75 33.89
N MET A 376 21.52 33.99 32.81
CA MET A 376 20.46 34.27 31.83
C MET A 376 19.06 34.18 32.44
N TYR A 377 18.84 33.19 33.31
CA TYR A 377 17.57 33.03 34.04
C TYR A 377 17.29 34.22 34.96
N ARG A 378 18.27 34.63 35.79
CA ARG A 378 18.16 35.82 36.65
C ARG A 378 17.82 37.07 35.86
N ARG A 379 18.50 37.31 34.74
CA ARG A 379 18.23 38.45 33.86
C ARG A 379 16.82 38.42 33.25
N ALA A 380 16.28 37.23 32.97
CA ALA A 380 14.91 37.08 32.49
C ALA A 380 13.88 37.36 33.60
N GLN A 381 14.16 36.95 34.85
CA GLN A 381 13.32 37.27 36.02
C GLN A 381 13.31 38.78 36.29
N GLU A 382 14.47 39.44 36.24
CA GLU A 382 14.58 40.90 36.38
C GLU A 382 13.80 41.64 35.29
N ALA A 383 13.91 41.20 34.03
CA ALA A 383 13.14 41.79 32.93
C ALA A 383 11.62 41.65 33.11
N LEU A 384 11.17 40.54 33.73
CA LEU A 384 9.77 40.33 34.06
C LEU A 384 9.32 41.30 35.16
N LEU A 385 10.08 41.42 36.25
CA LEU A 385 9.78 42.33 37.36
C LEU A 385 9.75 43.80 36.90
N ASN A 386 10.73 44.20 36.09
CA ASN A 386 10.83 45.58 35.58
C ASN A 386 9.70 45.96 34.61
N SER A 387 9.01 44.99 34.01
CA SER A 387 7.90 45.22 33.08
C SER A 387 6.51 45.01 33.70
N ALA A 388 6.41 44.49 34.92
CA ALA A 388 5.15 44.15 35.56
C ALA A 388 4.25 45.35 35.91
N GLY A 389 4.81 46.57 35.98
CA GLY A 389 4.07 47.81 36.28
C GLY A 389 3.86 48.75 35.08
N ASP A 390 4.34 48.37 33.89
CA ASP A 390 4.28 49.21 32.68
C ASP A 390 3.09 48.82 31.80
N ASN A 391 1.99 49.56 31.95
CA ASN A 391 0.72 49.31 31.24
C ASN A 391 0.69 49.82 29.79
N THR A 392 1.81 50.33 29.26
CA THR A 392 1.90 50.69 27.84
C THR A 392 1.87 49.45 26.95
N ASP A 393 1.50 49.61 25.67
CA ASP A 393 1.48 48.49 24.73
C ASP A 393 2.88 47.86 24.56
N GLU A 394 3.92 48.68 24.62
CA GLU A 394 5.30 48.19 24.65
C GLU A 394 5.67 47.49 25.95
N GLY A 395 5.21 47.99 27.10
CA GLY A 395 5.36 47.36 28.41
C GLY A 395 4.77 45.96 28.45
N ARG A 396 3.53 45.81 27.96
CA ARG A 396 2.86 44.49 27.82
C ARG A 396 3.62 43.55 26.88
N LYS A 397 4.12 44.05 25.74
CA LYS A 397 4.98 43.26 24.82
C LYS A 397 6.29 42.83 25.48
N ARG A 398 6.93 43.70 26.28
CA ARG A 398 8.14 43.37 27.05
C ARG A 398 7.87 42.30 28.11
N TYR A 399 6.77 42.44 28.85
CA TYR A 399 6.33 41.48 29.86
C TYR A 399 6.05 40.10 29.26
N GLN A 400 5.30 40.03 28.16
CA GLN A 400 5.04 38.78 27.43
C GLN A 400 6.35 38.12 26.94
N ARG A 401 7.27 38.90 26.35
CA ARG A 401 8.58 38.38 25.92
C ARG A 401 9.43 37.87 27.10
N ALA A 402 9.37 38.52 28.26
CA ALA A 402 10.08 38.07 29.46
C ALA A 402 9.48 36.76 30.01
N GLN A 403 8.14 36.64 30.05
CA GLN A 403 7.47 35.39 30.39
C GLN A 403 7.83 34.25 29.42
N GLU A 404 7.84 34.52 28.12
CA GLU A 404 8.28 33.55 27.11
C GLU A 404 9.73 33.14 27.31
N ARG A 405 10.63 34.07 27.60
CA ARG A 405 12.04 33.76 27.90
C ARG A 405 12.23 32.93 29.16
N LEU A 406 11.41 33.10 30.20
CA LEU A 406 11.51 32.30 31.43
C LEU A 406 11.12 30.84 31.19
N LYS A 407 10.19 30.59 30.25
CA LYS A 407 9.89 29.22 29.80
C LYS A 407 11.12 28.53 29.23
N ASP A 408 12.16 29.27 28.82
CA ASP A 408 13.38 28.71 28.25
C ASP A 408 14.37 28.09 29.28
N PHE A 409 14.06 28.04 30.58
CA PHE A 409 15.00 27.58 31.62
C PHE A 409 14.44 26.56 32.66
N PRO A 410 13.73 25.49 32.27
CA PRO A 410 13.11 24.52 33.20
C PRO A 410 14.15 23.69 33.97
N ASP A 411 15.38 23.62 33.47
CA ASP A 411 16.51 22.98 34.13
C ASP A 411 17.12 23.85 35.24
N VAL A 412 16.82 25.15 35.24
CA VAL A 412 17.29 26.12 36.24
C VAL A 412 16.23 26.36 37.33
N VAL A 413 14.94 26.33 36.96
CA VAL A 413 13.81 26.51 37.89
C VAL A 413 13.87 25.47 39.02
N GLY A 414 14.01 25.91 40.27
CA GLY A 414 14.15 25.05 41.46
C GLY A 414 15.53 24.41 41.61
N SER A 415 16.51 24.80 40.79
CA SER A 415 17.91 24.35 40.84
C SER A 415 18.89 25.53 40.78
N GLU A 416 18.44 26.73 41.14
CA GLU A 416 19.18 27.98 41.07
C GLU A 416 20.44 27.91 41.95
N GLU A 417 20.29 27.34 43.14
CA GLU A 417 21.33 27.18 44.17
C GLU A 417 21.84 25.74 44.29
N LYS A 418 21.50 24.88 43.32
CA LYS A 418 21.88 23.46 43.38
C LYS A 418 23.40 23.29 43.30
N GLU A 419 23.98 22.67 44.32
CA GLU A 419 25.39 22.30 44.41
C GLU A 419 25.60 20.80 44.14
N LEU A 420 26.87 20.39 44.01
CA LEU A 420 27.21 18.98 43.84
C LEU A 420 26.87 18.18 45.12
N PRO A 421 26.45 16.91 44.98
CA PRO A 421 26.29 16.05 46.13
C PRO A 421 27.58 15.98 46.97
N PRO A 422 27.49 15.98 48.32
CA PRO A 422 28.65 15.84 49.19
C PRO A 422 29.48 14.59 48.82
N PRO A 423 30.82 14.61 48.93
CA PRO A 423 31.67 13.46 48.59
C PRO A 423 31.31 12.15 49.31
N GLU A 424 30.73 12.26 50.50
CA GLU A 424 30.29 11.10 51.31
C GLU A 424 28.92 10.54 50.91
N SER A 425 28.25 11.14 49.93
CA SER A 425 26.98 10.66 49.41
C SER A 425 27.15 9.34 48.65
N ASN A 426 26.25 8.39 48.90
CA ASN A 426 26.15 7.14 48.13
C ASN A 426 25.95 7.37 46.61
N LEU A 427 25.57 8.59 46.20
CA LEU A 427 25.44 8.99 44.81
C LEU A 427 26.75 8.90 44.03
N TRP A 428 27.90 9.16 44.66
CA TRP A 428 29.22 9.06 44.02
C TRP A 428 29.59 7.61 43.70
N GLN A 429 29.22 6.67 44.58
CA GLN A 429 29.39 5.25 44.33
C GLN A 429 28.48 4.78 43.18
N ARG A 430 27.20 5.16 43.20
CA ARG A 430 26.26 4.84 42.12
C ARG A 430 26.67 5.43 40.77
N ALA A 431 27.27 6.62 40.77
CA ALA A 431 27.83 7.24 39.56
C ALA A 431 29.01 6.42 39.01
N LYS A 432 29.90 5.95 39.88
CA LYS A 432 31.02 5.08 39.50
C LYS A 432 30.53 3.75 38.92
N GLU A 433 29.62 3.06 39.61
CA GLU A 433 29.01 1.80 39.13
C GLU A 433 28.37 1.96 37.75
N TYR A 434 27.70 3.10 37.51
CA TYR A 434 27.12 3.42 36.20
C TYR A 434 28.18 3.67 35.12
N LEU A 435 29.27 4.37 35.44
CA LEU A 435 30.39 4.59 34.52
C LEU A 435 31.11 3.29 34.15
N GLU A 436 31.09 2.31 35.05
CA GLU A 436 31.69 0.98 34.85
C GLU A 436 30.84 0.03 34.01
N LEU A 437 29.60 0.42 33.65
CA LEU A 437 28.73 -0.40 32.79
C LEU A 437 29.39 -0.66 31.42
N PRO A 438 29.45 -1.90 30.94
CA PRO A 438 30.01 -2.21 29.62
C PRO A 438 29.18 -1.61 28.48
N GLU A 439 29.88 -1.06 27.49
CA GLU A 439 29.25 -0.41 26.33
C GLU A 439 28.82 -1.41 25.25
N ASP A 440 29.43 -2.61 25.24
CA ASP A 440 29.12 -3.71 24.33
C ASP A 440 27.93 -4.56 24.80
N GLY A 441 27.51 -4.43 26.06
CA GLY A 441 26.47 -5.25 26.68
C GLY A 441 26.98 -6.56 27.27
N SER A 442 28.29 -6.72 27.43
CA SER A 442 28.89 -7.81 28.21
C SER A 442 28.53 -7.70 29.69
N ALA A 443 28.86 -8.71 30.50
CA ALA A 443 28.71 -8.64 31.96
C ALA A 443 29.94 -8.07 32.66
N SER A 444 31.01 -7.79 31.92
CA SER A 444 32.31 -7.41 32.47
C SER A 444 32.39 -5.90 32.68
N PRO A 445 32.65 -5.42 33.91
CA PRO A 445 32.81 -3.99 34.17
C PRO A 445 34.01 -3.40 33.42
N VAL A 446 33.85 -2.19 32.89
CA VAL A 446 34.92 -1.41 32.26
C VAL A 446 35.43 -0.39 33.28
N PRO A 447 36.74 -0.10 33.40
CA PRO A 447 37.21 0.90 34.35
C PRO A 447 36.60 2.29 34.06
N ALA A 448 36.18 2.99 35.12
CA ALA A 448 35.75 4.37 35.03
C ALA A 448 36.94 5.28 34.64
N PRO A 449 36.74 6.35 33.83
CA PRO A 449 37.83 7.24 33.41
C PRO A 449 38.49 7.94 34.60
N ASP A 450 39.82 7.99 34.69
CA ASP A 450 40.54 8.50 35.88
C ASP A 450 40.17 9.94 36.30
N ASP A 451 39.74 10.78 35.36
CA ASP A 451 39.40 12.20 35.55
C ASP A 451 37.90 12.47 35.70
N TRP A 452 37.05 11.43 35.78
CA TRP A 452 35.59 11.59 35.72
C TRP A 452 35.03 12.55 36.79
N GLN A 453 35.64 12.60 37.98
CA GLN A 453 35.20 13.46 39.08
C GLN A 453 35.37 14.96 38.78
N GLN A 454 36.32 15.35 37.92
CA GLN A 454 36.56 16.74 37.54
C GLN A 454 35.41 17.31 36.70
N ASN A 455 34.74 16.46 35.93
CA ASN A 455 33.58 16.84 35.12
C ASN A 455 32.50 15.74 35.17
N THR A 456 32.03 15.49 36.39
CA THR A 456 31.17 14.35 36.75
C THR A 456 29.96 14.20 35.84
N TRP A 457 29.20 15.28 35.63
CA TRP A 457 28.02 15.24 34.76
C TRP A 457 28.37 14.92 33.30
N ARG A 458 29.47 15.48 32.76
CA ARG A 458 29.87 15.24 31.37
C ARG A 458 30.30 13.79 31.16
N ALA A 459 30.96 13.17 32.13
CA ALA A 459 31.31 11.75 32.10
C ALA A 459 30.05 10.88 32.13
N ILE A 460 29.13 11.15 33.07
CA ILE A 460 27.86 10.41 33.21
C ILE A 460 26.98 10.55 31.95
N GLU A 461 26.80 11.78 31.46
CA GLU A 461 26.01 12.06 30.25
C GLU A 461 26.65 11.41 29.01
N GLY A 462 27.98 11.49 28.91
CA GLY A 462 28.74 10.83 27.84
C GLY A 462 28.56 9.32 27.86
N LYS A 463 28.62 8.70 29.05
CA LYS A 463 28.37 7.26 29.22
C LYS A 463 26.94 6.90 28.86
N ALA A 464 25.95 7.65 29.35
CA ALA A 464 24.55 7.43 29.05
C ALA A 464 24.29 7.40 27.54
N LYS A 465 24.85 8.33 26.77
CA LYS A 465 24.73 8.34 25.31
C LYS A 465 25.30 7.09 24.61
N ARG A 466 26.18 6.34 25.26
CA ARG A 466 26.81 5.11 24.71
C ARG A 466 26.16 3.82 25.21
N VAL A 467 25.62 3.80 26.42
CA VAL A 467 24.98 2.61 27.02
C VAL A 467 23.47 2.55 26.85
N VAL A 468 22.81 3.70 26.72
CA VAL A 468 21.36 3.79 26.49
C VAL A 468 21.06 3.22 25.11
N ARG A 469 20.23 2.18 25.07
CA ARG A 469 19.81 1.51 23.84
C ARG A 469 18.30 1.51 23.76
N TYR A 470 17.74 1.65 22.57
CA TYR A 470 16.29 1.48 22.39
C TYR A 470 15.95 -0.01 22.37
N ARG A 471 14.78 -0.34 22.89
CA ARG A 471 14.24 -1.69 22.90
C ARG A 471 13.29 -1.88 21.73
N HIS A 472 13.51 -2.93 20.94
CA HIS A 472 12.54 -3.32 19.92
C HIS A 472 11.32 -3.97 20.60
N PRO A 473 10.08 -3.53 20.32
CA PRO A 473 8.88 -4.12 20.91
C PRO A 473 8.78 -5.63 20.60
N GLU A 474 8.47 -6.44 21.60
CA GLU A 474 8.37 -7.90 21.53
C GLU A 474 6.91 -8.36 21.41
N PRO A 475 6.60 -9.39 20.60
CA PRO A 475 5.29 -10.01 20.61
C PRO A 475 5.02 -10.68 21.96
N GLY A 476 3.74 -10.81 22.33
CA GLY A 476 3.36 -11.33 23.65
C GLY A 476 3.46 -10.32 24.79
N THR A 477 3.94 -9.10 24.55
CA THR A 477 4.13 -8.08 25.61
C THR A 477 2.81 -7.40 25.96
N ALA A 478 2.08 -6.93 24.95
CA ALA A 478 0.79 -6.28 25.15
C ALA A 478 -0.38 -7.29 25.24
N PHE A 479 -0.29 -8.39 24.50
CA PHE A 479 -1.27 -9.48 24.46
C PHE A 479 -0.61 -10.79 24.00
N SER A 480 -1.13 -11.92 24.44
CA SER A 480 -0.68 -13.28 24.09
C SER A 480 -1.13 -13.73 22.69
N TYR A 481 -0.55 -14.83 22.20
CA TYR A 481 -0.93 -15.43 20.92
C TYR A 481 -2.41 -15.83 20.88
N GLU A 482 -2.93 -16.45 21.94
CA GLU A 482 -4.33 -16.86 22.04
C GLU A 482 -5.29 -15.66 22.08
N GLU A 483 -4.92 -14.57 22.75
CA GLU A 483 -5.69 -13.33 22.73
C GLU A 483 -5.73 -12.69 21.33
N TRP A 484 -4.61 -12.71 20.60
CA TRP A 484 -4.53 -12.25 19.21
C TRP A 484 -5.40 -13.11 18.27
N LYS A 485 -5.23 -14.43 18.35
CA LYS A 485 -5.97 -15.42 17.53
C LYS A 485 -7.48 -15.33 17.76
N THR A 486 -7.91 -15.09 18.99
CA THR A 486 -9.35 -14.98 19.33
C THR A 486 -9.93 -13.57 19.19
N GLY A 487 -9.12 -12.57 18.79
CA GLY A 487 -9.55 -11.17 18.66
C GLY A 487 -9.81 -10.45 19.99
N ARG A 488 -9.40 -11.04 21.12
CA ARG A 488 -9.60 -10.48 22.49
C ARG A 488 -8.48 -9.55 22.94
N HIS A 489 -7.60 -9.12 22.04
CA HIS A 489 -6.44 -8.29 22.38
C HIS A 489 -6.76 -6.81 22.69
N HIS A 490 -7.94 -6.32 22.28
CA HIS A 490 -8.37 -4.92 22.40
C HIS A 490 -7.37 -3.86 21.88
N GLU A 491 -6.52 -4.20 20.90
CA GLU A 491 -5.54 -3.28 20.30
C GLU A 491 -4.56 -2.66 21.31
N ARG A 492 -4.26 -3.38 22.41
CA ARG A 492 -3.29 -2.92 23.41
C ARG A 492 -1.93 -2.69 22.77
N ALA A 493 -1.33 -1.54 23.05
CA ALA A 493 -0.01 -1.18 22.56
C ALA A 493 1.07 -1.43 23.63
N VAL A 494 2.32 -1.66 23.20
CA VAL A 494 3.48 -1.72 24.10
C VAL A 494 3.76 -0.33 24.67
N VAL A 495 3.76 0.69 23.80
CA VAL A 495 3.79 2.10 24.20
C VAL A 495 2.51 2.75 23.69
N ASP A 496 1.72 3.28 24.60
CA ASP A 496 0.44 3.89 24.28
C ASP A 496 0.57 5.13 23.41
N LEU A 497 -0.45 5.33 22.59
CA LEU A 497 -0.66 6.55 21.84
C LEU A 497 -0.82 7.76 22.78
N VAL A 498 -0.33 8.92 22.37
CA VAL A 498 -0.63 10.20 23.04
C VAL A 498 -2.04 10.66 22.66
N ARG A 499 -2.95 10.70 23.64
CA ARG A 499 -4.36 11.12 23.44
C ARG A 499 -4.59 12.61 23.65
N GLU A 500 -3.68 13.30 24.32
CA GLU A 500 -3.81 14.73 24.64
C GLU A 500 -2.46 15.44 24.52
N ARG A 501 -2.43 16.61 23.88
CA ARG A 501 -1.27 17.50 23.83
C ARG A 501 -1.67 18.96 23.99
N MET A 502 -0.76 19.76 24.57
CA MET A 502 -0.98 21.20 24.72
C MET A 502 -1.01 21.93 23.36
N GLU A 503 -0.19 21.50 22.38
CA GLU A 503 -0.21 22.11 21.04
C GLU A 503 -1.51 21.89 20.27
N TRP A 504 -2.32 20.89 20.65
CA TRP A 504 -3.63 20.61 20.04
C TRP A 504 -4.75 21.46 20.65
N ARG A 505 -4.41 22.53 21.40
CA ARG A 505 -5.37 23.40 22.13
C ARG A 505 -6.31 22.60 23.04
N ARG A 506 -5.84 21.47 23.59
CA ARG A 506 -6.64 20.52 24.39
C ARG A 506 -7.85 19.92 23.66
N ILE A 507 -7.84 19.89 22.32
CA ILE A 507 -8.78 19.05 21.57
C ILE A 507 -8.36 17.59 21.83
N PRO A 508 -9.18 16.76 22.49
CA PRO A 508 -8.81 15.37 22.75
C PRO A 508 -8.62 14.64 21.43
N TYR A 509 -7.45 14.05 21.22
CA TYR A 509 -7.19 13.19 20.08
C TYR A 509 -7.67 11.78 20.44
N THR A 510 -8.81 11.42 19.87
CA THR A 510 -9.41 10.10 20.04
C THR A 510 -9.33 9.40 18.71
N PRO A 511 -8.22 8.72 18.33
CA PRO A 511 -8.32 7.83 17.21
C PRO A 511 -9.21 6.69 17.63
N ILE A 512 -10.32 6.60 16.91
CA ILE A 512 -11.12 5.41 16.84
C ILE A 512 -10.32 4.50 15.91
N THR A 513 -9.23 3.88 16.38
CA THR A 513 -8.87 2.58 15.81
C THR A 513 -9.80 1.63 16.54
N PRO A 514 -10.98 1.29 15.97
CA PRO A 514 -11.85 0.36 16.65
C PRO A 514 -11.09 -0.96 16.83
N PRO A 515 -11.46 -1.80 17.80
CA PRO A 515 -10.91 -3.14 17.85
C PRO A 515 -11.04 -3.83 16.49
N HIS A 516 -10.00 -4.56 16.05
CA HIS A 516 -10.07 -5.39 14.83
C HIS A 516 -11.38 -6.18 14.81
N LYS A 517 -12.17 -5.95 13.75
CA LYS A 517 -13.40 -6.69 13.50
C LYS A 517 -13.12 -7.67 12.36
N PRO A 518 -12.99 -8.97 12.64
CA PRO A 518 -12.81 -9.95 11.58
C PRO A 518 -14.05 -9.95 10.69
N TYR A 519 -13.83 -10.06 9.39
CA TYR A 519 -14.89 -10.18 8.39
C TYR A 519 -14.55 -11.32 7.42
N THR A 520 -15.57 -11.83 6.73
CA THR A 520 -15.41 -12.89 5.74
C THR A 520 -16.04 -12.44 4.43
N ILE A 521 -15.27 -12.51 3.36
CA ILE A 521 -15.74 -12.25 2.00
C ILE A 521 -16.01 -13.59 1.33
N ARG A 522 -17.12 -13.70 0.62
CA ARG A 522 -17.42 -14.86 -0.24
C ARG A 522 -17.98 -14.34 -1.55
N LEU A 523 -17.10 -13.97 -2.48
CA LEU A 523 -17.48 -13.39 -3.76
C LEU A 523 -18.54 -14.23 -4.49
N GLN A 524 -18.40 -15.56 -4.42
CA GLN A 524 -19.34 -16.49 -5.05
C GLN A 524 -20.73 -16.47 -4.43
N ASP A 525 -20.87 -16.13 -3.15
CA ASP A 525 -22.18 -16.10 -2.48
C ASP A 525 -22.77 -14.68 -2.57
N MET A 526 -21.93 -13.66 -2.38
CA MET A 526 -22.34 -12.25 -2.38
C MET A 526 -22.74 -11.74 -3.76
N PHE A 527 -22.05 -12.17 -4.82
CA PHE A 527 -22.22 -11.64 -6.19
C PHE A 527 -22.67 -12.71 -7.18
N ARG A 528 -23.35 -13.77 -6.71
CA ARG A 528 -23.72 -14.91 -7.56
C ARG A 528 -24.63 -14.52 -8.74
N SER A 529 -25.66 -13.73 -8.44
CA SER A 529 -26.65 -13.28 -9.41
C SER A 529 -26.10 -12.22 -10.38
N GLN A 530 -25.23 -11.35 -9.88
CA GLN A 530 -24.66 -10.24 -10.64
C GLN A 530 -23.46 -10.67 -11.50
N GLY A 531 -22.69 -11.66 -11.04
CA GLY A 531 -21.42 -12.05 -11.63
C GLY A 531 -20.26 -11.13 -11.26
N LEU A 532 -19.09 -11.39 -11.82
CA LEU A 532 -17.87 -10.60 -11.67
C LEU A 532 -17.45 -9.98 -13.01
N GLN A 533 -16.61 -8.95 -12.94
CA GLN A 533 -15.91 -8.39 -14.10
C GLN A 533 -14.41 -8.63 -13.93
N VAL A 534 -13.77 -9.24 -14.93
CA VAL A 534 -12.34 -9.57 -14.89
C VAL A 534 -11.64 -9.06 -16.14
N ILE A 535 -10.55 -8.33 -15.94
CA ILE A 535 -9.63 -7.93 -17.03
C ILE A 535 -8.49 -8.96 -17.10
N VAL A 536 -8.15 -9.40 -18.30
CA VAL A 536 -7.12 -10.42 -18.53
C VAL A 536 -5.92 -9.80 -19.24
N ASN A 537 -4.72 -10.08 -18.75
CA ASN A 537 -3.46 -9.71 -19.41
C ASN A 537 -2.50 -10.90 -19.40
N MET A 538 -1.91 -11.25 -20.54
CA MET A 538 -0.99 -12.38 -20.69
C MET A 538 0.30 -11.92 -21.34
N GLU A 539 1.42 -12.20 -20.68
CA GLU A 539 2.74 -11.77 -21.12
C GLU A 539 3.77 -12.90 -21.04
N ASN A 540 4.69 -12.88 -22.00
CA ASN A 540 5.87 -13.73 -22.05
C ASN A 540 7.11 -12.85 -22.00
N ILE A 541 8.00 -13.14 -21.06
CA ILE A 541 9.34 -12.57 -21.00
C ILE A 541 10.31 -13.65 -21.47
N GLU A 542 10.97 -13.41 -22.60
CA GLU A 542 11.90 -14.31 -23.26
C GLU A 542 13.33 -13.72 -23.15
N LEU A 543 14.25 -14.48 -22.56
CA LEU A 543 15.65 -14.12 -22.37
C LEU A 543 16.54 -15.00 -23.26
N THR A 544 17.55 -14.40 -23.86
CA THR A 544 18.52 -15.08 -24.73
C THR A 544 19.95 -14.82 -24.25
N PRO A 545 20.94 -15.61 -24.67
CA PRO A 545 22.35 -15.35 -24.33
C PRO A 545 22.83 -13.93 -24.67
N GLU A 546 22.31 -13.33 -25.76
CA GLU A 546 22.60 -11.95 -26.18
C GLU A 546 21.87 -10.89 -25.33
N SER A 547 20.92 -11.32 -24.50
CA SER A 547 20.01 -10.48 -23.73
C SER A 547 19.57 -11.15 -22.42
N PRO A 548 20.53 -11.44 -21.51
CA PRO A 548 20.30 -12.38 -20.42
C PRO A 548 19.57 -11.81 -19.20
N ASP A 549 19.32 -10.50 -19.13
CA ASP A 549 18.89 -9.82 -17.89
C ASP A 549 17.57 -9.04 -18.03
N TYR A 550 16.52 -9.41 -17.30
CA TYR A 550 15.32 -8.59 -17.15
C TYR A 550 15.47 -7.57 -16.01
N LYS A 551 15.20 -6.28 -16.29
CA LYS A 551 15.43 -5.18 -15.33
C LYS A 551 14.35 -5.01 -14.26
N GLY A 552 13.25 -5.75 -14.30
CA GLY A 552 12.11 -5.51 -13.42
C GLY A 552 11.15 -4.42 -13.92
N THR A 553 10.27 -3.99 -13.03
CA THR A 553 9.35 -2.84 -13.24
C THR A 553 9.57 -1.79 -12.16
N ASP A 554 9.08 -0.57 -12.42
CA ASP A 554 8.96 0.45 -11.36
C ASP A 554 7.84 0.09 -10.38
N TRP A 555 7.81 0.76 -9.22
CA TRP A 555 6.70 0.68 -8.28
C TRP A 555 5.42 1.28 -8.87
N HIS A 556 4.33 0.50 -8.81
CA HIS A 556 2.96 0.82 -9.27
C HIS A 556 2.01 -0.15 -8.51
N MET A 557 0.69 -0.23 -8.63
CA MET A 557 -0.29 0.73 -9.07
C MET A 557 -1.02 0.27 -10.33
N GLU A 558 -1.86 -0.77 -10.25
CA GLU A 558 -2.61 -1.27 -11.41
C GLU A 558 -3.89 -0.44 -11.60
N GLY A 559 -4.04 0.09 -12.82
CA GLY A 559 -5.22 0.83 -13.28
C GLY A 559 -5.41 2.26 -12.76
N GLN A 560 -6.50 2.86 -13.22
CA GLN A 560 -7.12 4.12 -12.77
C GLN A 560 -8.48 3.85 -12.12
N LEU A 561 -9.08 4.87 -11.49
CA LEU A 561 -10.34 4.71 -10.76
C LEU A 561 -11.52 4.36 -11.66
N ASN A 562 -11.52 4.74 -12.94
CA ASN A 562 -12.56 4.31 -13.88
C ASN A 562 -12.48 2.81 -14.25
N GLU A 563 -11.41 2.10 -13.90
CA GLU A 563 -11.30 0.65 -14.09
C GLU A 563 -11.69 -0.14 -12.82
N HIS A 564 -11.83 0.54 -11.67
CA HIS A 564 -12.25 -0.02 -10.38
C HIS A 564 -11.55 -1.34 -9.98
N ILE A 565 -10.27 -1.51 -10.30
CA ILE A 565 -9.50 -2.72 -9.96
C ILE A 565 -9.25 -2.80 -8.45
N VAL A 566 -9.67 -3.88 -7.81
CA VAL A 566 -9.52 -4.12 -6.36
C VAL A 566 -8.70 -5.35 -6.01
N GLY A 567 -8.55 -6.30 -6.93
CA GLY A 567 -7.77 -7.52 -6.71
C GLY A 567 -6.94 -7.89 -7.92
N ILE A 568 -5.77 -8.47 -7.68
CA ILE A 568 -4.86 -8.95 -8.73
C ILE A 568 -4.57 -10.42 -8.45
N ALA A 569 -4.51 -11.22 -9.51
CA ALA A 569 -4.01 -12.59 -9.46
C ALA A 569 -2.94 -12.80 -10.52
N VAL A 570 -1.80 -13.39 -10.15
CA VAL A 570 -0.66 -13.68 -11.02
C VAL A 570 -0.43 -15.18 -11.02
N PHE A 571 -0.46 -15.79 -12.20
CA PHE A 571 -0.20 -17.22 -12.38
C PHE A 571 0.91 -17.43 -13.40
N ALA A 572 2.01 -18.05 -12.96
CA ALA A 572 3.12 -18.40 -13.84
C ALA A 572 2.92 -19.80 -14.39
N TYR A 573 2.62 -19.90 -15.69
CA TYR A 573 2.26 -21.17 -16.32
C TYR A 573 3.45 -21.86 -16.99
N ASP A 574 4.55 -21.14 -17.25
CA ASP A 574 5.75 -21.72 -17.87
C ASP A 574 6.98 -20.91 -17.46
N ILE A 575 7.91 -21.54 -16.76
CA ILE A 575 9.18 -20.94 -16.34
C ILE A 575 10.31 -21.89 -16.70
N ASP A 576 11.30 -21.42 -17.44
CA ASP A 576 12.48 -22.20 -17.79
C ASP A 576 13.76 -21.35 -17.76
N ASN A 577 14.85 -21.96 -17.29
CA ASN A 577 16.21 -21.42 -17.32
C ASN A 577 16.39 -19.95 -16.85
N ILE A 578 15.69 -19.55 -15.79
CA ILE A 578 15.87 -18.23 -15.17
C ILE A 578 16.10 -18.34 -13.67
N THR A 579 16.77 -17.33 -13.12
CA THR A 579 16.82 -17.07 -11.68
C THR A 579 15.41 -16.81 -11.13
N LYS A 580 15.19 -17.11 -9.84
CA LYS A 580 13.85 -17.13 -9.21
C LYS A 580 13.15 -15.78 -9.37
N PRO A 581 12.07 -15.65 -10.17
CA PRO A 581 11.35 -14.40 -10.33
C PRO A 581 10.63 -14.02 -9.02
N GLN A 582 10.56 -12.73 -8.70
CA GLN A 582 9.95 -12.24 -7.48
C GLN A 582 9.07 -11.01 -7.71
N ILE A 583 8.06 -10.84 -6.87
CA ILE A 583 7.25 -9.62 -6.76
C ILE A 583 7.51 -9.00 -5.39
N ALA A 584 8.00 -7.77 -5.37
CA ALA A 584 8.17 -6.99 -4.15
C ALA A 584 6.91 -6.18 -3.87
N PHE A 585 6.57 -6.01 -2.59
CA PHE A 585 5.41 -5.27 -2.12
C PHE A 585 5.82 -4.20 -1.12
N ARG A 586 5.18 -3.04 -1.19
CA ARG A 586 5.27 -1.98 -0.19
C ARG A 586 3.89 -1.39 0.07
N GLN A 587 3.75 -0.74 1.21
CA GLN A 587 2.49 -0.13 1.64
C GLN A 587 2.70 1.30 2.08
N ASN A 588 1.68 2.12 1.88
CA ASN A 588 1.67 3.47 2.43
C ASN A 588 1.35 3.38 3.92
N THR A 589 2.16 4.02 4.74
CA THR A 589 1.96 4.12 6.18
C THR A 589 2.36 5.52 6.60
N LYS A 590 1.73 6.06 7.65
CA LYS A 590 2.01 7.42 8.10
C LYS A 590 2.96 7.37 9.30
N MET A 591 3.91 8.30 9.34
CA MET A 591 4.71 8.59 10.51
C MET A 591 4.42 10.02 10.95
N ASP A 592 3.29 10.22 11.63
CA ASP A 592 2.89 11.52 12.16
C ASP A 592 3.17 11.61 13.65
N GLU A 593 3.50 12.80 14.15
CA GLU A 593 3.63 13.08 15.57
C GLU A 593 2.32 12.95 16.34
N THR A 594 1.17 13.04 15.65
CA THR A 594 -0.13 12.72 16.23
C THR A 594 -0.25 11.25 16.60
N PHE A 595 0.44 10.37 15.88
CA PHE A 595 0.43 8.93 16.13
C PHE A 595 1.65 8.46 16.94
N TYR A 596 2.84 9.02 16.72
CA TYR A 596 4.08 8.48 17.28
C TYR A 596 4.84 9.48 18.14
N ARG A 597 5.41 8.98 19.24
CA ARG A 597 6.23 9.75 20.20
C ARG A 597 7.68 9.85 19.73
N TYR A 598 7.99 10.78 18.82
CA TYR A 598 9.37 10.96 18.33
C TYR A 598 9.94 12.39 18.41
N ARG A 599 9.15 13.35 18.90
CA ARG A 599 9.60 14.69 19.31
C ARG A 599 9.13 15.02 20.73
N MET A 600 9.75 14.41 21.74
CA MET A 600 9.43 14.67 23.17
C MET A 600 9.52 16.16 23.59
N ARG A 601 10.08 17.03 22.75
CA ARG A 601 10.24 18.46 23.02
C ARG A 601 8.95 19.26 22.92
N ASP A 602 7.99 18.79 22.12
CA ASP A 602 6.78 19.55 21.80
C ASP A 602 5.61 19.23 22.74
N GLU A 603 5.60 18.10 23.45
CA GLU A 603 4.54 17.72 24.40
C GLU A 603 4.30 18.76 25.51
N ARG A 604 5.31 19.60 25.84
CA ARG A 604 5.19 20.69 26.81
C ARG A 604 4.77 22.05 26.18
N GLY A 605 4.64 22.11 24.85
CA GLY A 605 4.28 23.32 24.10
C GLY A 605 5.29 24.49 24.21
N GLN A 606 6.55 24.21 24.56
CA GLN A 606 7.54 25.26 24.85
C GLN A 606 8.50 25.45 23.67
N ARG A 607 8.46 26.65 23.07
CA ARG A 607 9.32 27.05 21.96
C ARG A 607 10.61 27.68 22.49
N TRP A 608 11.70 26.93 22.47
CA TRP A 608 12.99 27.34 23.04
C TRP A 608 13.77 28.29 22.12
N HIS A 609 14.32 29.38 22.66
CA HIS A 609 15.33 30.15 21.93
C HIS A 609 16.57 29.27 21.65
N PRO A 610 17.23 29.34 20.47
CA PRO A 610 18.36 28.46 20.11
C PRO A 610 19.51 28.44 21.12
N ARG A 611 19.71 29.55 21.84
CA ARG A 611 20.72 29.71 22.91
C ARG A 611 20.24 29.32 24.31
N ALA A 612 18.95 29.04 24.48
CA ALA A 612 18.33 28.74 25.77
C ALA A 612 17.81 27.30 25.87
N LYS A 613 17.94 26.49 24.80
CA LYS A 613 17.61 25.05 24.78
C LYS A 613 18.08 24.33 26.06
N PRO A 614 17.23 23.50 26.71
CA PRO A 614 17.64 22.72 27.86
C PRO A 614 18.79 21.79 27.49
N ALA A 615 19.75 21.63 28.41
CA ALA A 615 20.94 20.80 28.21
C ALA A 615 20.57 19.30 28.18
N HIS A 616 20.26 18.80 26.99
CA HIS A 616 20.07 17.39 26.58
C HIS A 616 19.03 16.53 27.34
N SER A 617 18.52 15.54 26.62
CA SER A 617 17.36 14.68 26.86
C SER A 617 17.58 13.60 27.94
N TYR A 618 18.10 13.97 29.11
CA TYR A 618 18.36 13.05 30.24
C TYR A 618 19.18 11.80 29.85
N GLY A 619 20.23 11.97 29.03
CA GLY A 619 21.06 10.85 28.59
C GLY A 619 20.52 10.06 27.39
N LYS A 620 19.35 10.41 26.85
CA LYS A 620 18.88 9.89 25.56
C LYS A 620 19.60 10.62 24.41
N PRO A 621 19.92 9.94 23.28
CA PRO A 621 20.47 10.58 22.08
C PRO A 621 19.64 11.80 21.65
N GLY A 622 20.24 12.69 20.86
CA GLY A 622 19.74 14.05 20.57
C GLY A 622 18.41 14.17 19.81
N ILE A 623 18.25 15.30 19.11
CA ILE A 623 16.99 15.99 18.72
C ILE A 623 15.99 15.17 17.88
N TYR A 624 16.34 13.97 17.41
CA TYR A 624 15.54 13.20 16.45
C TYR A 624 15.34 11.75 16.91
N GLY A 625 14.51 11.54 17.94
CA GLY A 625 13.96 10.21 18.27
C GLY A 625 13.22 9.53 17.11
N VAL A 626 13.10 10.25 15.99
CA VAL A 626 12.53 9.83 14.70
C VAL A 626 13.35 8.70 14.08
N GLU A 627 14.68 8.69 14.23
CA GLU A 627 15.49 7.62 13.65
C GLU A 627 15.27 6.28 14.37
N GLU A 628 15.15 6.30 15.70
CA GLU A 628 14.90 5.10 16.49
C GLU A 628 13.50 4.55 16.26
N ILE A 629 12.47 5.41 16.25
CA ILE A 629 11.10 4.95 15.94
C ILE A 629 11.01 4.50 14.47
N ALA A 630 11.75 5.12 13.54
CA ALA A 630 11.83 4.69 12.15
C ALA A 630 12.37 3.27 12.04
N ARG A 631 13.44 2.96 12.79
CA ARG A 631 14.03 1.62 12.85
C ARG A 631 13.09 0.61 13.48
N ILE A 632 12.39 0.96 14.56
CA ILE A 632 11.36 0.10 15.18
C ILE A 632 10.20 -0.18 14.23
N LEU A 633 9.86 0.77 13.37
CA LEU A 633 8.81 0.65 12.36
C LEU A 633 9.35 0.20 10.99
N GLY A 634 10.63 -0.15 10.86
CA GLY A 634 11.18 -0.70 9.62
C GLY A 634 11.15 0.25 8.41
N TYR A 635 11.22 1.57 8.64
CA TYR A 635 11.35 2.54 7.56
C TYR A 635 12.78 2.60 7.04
N CYS A 636 12.92 2.77 5.72
CA CYS A 636 14.18 3.17 5.11
C CYS A 636 14.46 4.64 5.45
N SER A 637 15.72 4.99 5.72
CA SER A 637 16.13 6.37 6.03
C SER A 637 15.80 7.36 4.90
N TRP A 638 15.74 6.88 3.65
CA TRP A 638 15.37 7.69 2.48
C TRP A 638 13.87 7.92 2.33
N ASP A 639 13.05 7.01 2.87
CA ASP A 639 11.58 7.07 2.80
C ASP A 639 10.98 7.77 4.03
N LEU A 640 11.82 8.38 4.88
CA LEU A 640 11.45 9.00 6.14
C LEU A 640 11.27 10.53 5.99
N ASP A 641 10.06 11.01 5.69
CA ASP A 641 9.74 12.45 5.73
C ASP A 641 9.24 12.84 7.14
N THR A 642 10.11 13.49 7.91
CA THR A 642 9.82 13.87 9.31
C THR A 642 9.03 15.18 9.45
N GLU A 643 8.92 15.97 8.39
CA GLU A 643 8.26 17.27 8.39
C GLU A 643 7.00 17.31 7.52
N ASN A 644 6.68 16.22 6.84
CA ASN A 644 5.42 16.03 6.10
C ASN A 644 5.25 17.05 4.94
N PHE A 645 6.34 17.65 4.46
CA PHE A 645 6.27 18.72 3.47
C PHE A 645 6.40 18.22 2.03
N MET A 646 7.06 17.09 1.75
CA MET A 646 7.42 16.76 0.35
C MET A 646 7.21 15.30 -0.09
N MET A 647 7.31 14.27 0.76
CA MET A 647 7.25 12.86 0.30
C MET A 647 6.46 11.93 1.23
N ARG A 648 5.81 10.91 0.65
CA ARG A 648 5.11 9.86 1.41
C ARG A 648 6.10 8.91 2.09
N THR A 649 5.76 8.47 3.30
CA THR A 649 6.44 7.38 4.00
C THR A 649 5.95 6.02 3.46
N TRP A 650 6.84 5.30 2.79
CA TRP A 650 6.59 3.95 2.30
C TRP A 650 7.28 2.93 3.22
N GLN A 651 6.59 1.84 3.49
CA GLN A 651 7.17 0.71 4.23
C GLN A 651 7.23 -0.51 3.31
N ASP A 652 8.43 -1.05 3.16
CA ASP A 652 8.66 -2.29 2.44
C ASP A 652 8.04 -3.44 3.22
N LYS A 653 7.12 -4.16 2.57
CA LYS A 653 6.35 -5.25 3.17
C LYS A 653 7.04 -6.60 3.00
N GLY A 654 7.77 -6.76 1.89
CA GLY A 654 8.55 -7.96 1.60
C GLY A 654 8.43 -8.40 0.15
N VAL A 655 9.01 -9.56 -0.15
CA VAL A 655 9.06 -10.14 -1.50
C VAL A 655 8.44 -11.53 -1.50
N ILE A 656 7.75 -11.86 -2.60
CA ILE A 656 7.19 -13.19 -2.83
C ILE A 656 7.85 -13.76 -4.06
N SER A 657 8.35 -14.99 -3.93
CA SER A 657 8.89 -15.70 -5.07
C SER A 657 7.78 -16.33 -5.90
N ILE A 658 7.96 -16.30 -7.22
CA ILE A 658 7.08 -16.94 -8.18
C ILE A 658 7.72 -18.24 -8.63
N ALA A 659 6.91 -19.29 -8.72
CA ALA A 659 7.30 -20.61 -9.21
C ALA A 659 6.28 -21.08 -10.25
N GLN A 660 6.68 -22.00 -11.12
CA GLN A 660 5.76 -22.54 -12.11
C GLN A 660 4.57 -23.25 -11.43
N GLY A 661 3.36 -22.86 -11.81
CA GLY A 661 2.12 -23.39 -11.24
C GLY A 661 1.69 -22.71 -9.94
N ARG A 662 2.48 -21.78 -9.39
CA ARG A 662 2.10 -20.98 -8.22
C ARG A 662 1.12 -19.88 -8.64
N LEU A 663 0.00 -19.79 -7.93
CA LEU A 663 -0.95 -18.69 -8.02
C LEU A 663 -0.72 -17.74 -6.85
N VAL A 664 -0.52 -16.46 -7.14
CA VAL A 664 -0.36 -15.40 -6.12
C VAL A 664 -1.47 -14.37 -6.32
N THR A 665 -2.23 -14.03 -5.28
CA THR A 665 -3.24 -12.98 -5.35
C THR A 665 -3.04 -11.95 -4.25
N PHE A 666 -3.36 -10.70 -4.54
CA PHE A 666 -3.24 -9.60 -3.59
C PHE A 666 -4.26 -8.49 -3.90
N PRO A 667 -4.66 -7.71 -2.88
CA PRO A 667 -5.52 -6.55 -3.07
C PRO A 667 -4.77 -5.40 -3.76
N ASN A 668 -5.48 -4.58 -4.54
CA ASN A 668 -4.96 -3.37 -5.19
C ASN A 668 -4.79 -2.19 -4.20
N VAL A 669 -4.33 -2.51 -2.99
CA VAL A 669 -3.99 -1.57 -1.92
C VAL A 669 -2.48 -1.52 -1.64
N LEU A 670 -1.75 -2.50 -2.18
CA LEU A 670 -0.31 -2.62 -2.11
C LEU A 670 0.32 -2.09 -3.40
N GLU A 671 1.41 -1.34 -3.27
CA GLU A 671 2.27 -1.10 -4.43
C GLU A 671 3.18 -2.32 -4.59
N HIS A 672 3.38 -2.72 -5.84
CA HIS A 672 4.22 -3.83 -6.21
C HIS A 672 5.15 -3.49 -7.37
N ARG A 673 6.21 -4.29 -7.48
CA ARG A 673 7.06 -4.32 -8.66
C ARG A 673 7.56 -5.74 -8.93
N ALA A 674 7.81 -6.05 -10.19
CA ALA A 674 8.59 -7.23 -10.54
C ALA A 674 10.07 -6.94 -10.29
N GLU A 675 10.74 -7.81 -9.54
CA GLU A 675 12.19 -7.71 -9.31
C GLU A 675 12.98 -8.12 -10.56
N PRO A 676 14.21 -7.61 -10.73
CA PRO A 676 15.11 -8.06 -11.79
C PRO A 676 15.42 -9.54 -11.68
N PHE A 677 15.61 -10.21 -12.82
CA PHE A 677 16.08 -11.59 -12.88
C PHE A 677 16.86 -11.84 -14.17
N SER A 678 17.75 -12.83 -14.15
CA SER A 678 18.61 -13.20 -15.28
C SER A 678 18.48 -14.69 -15.64
N LEU A 679 19.05 -15.08 -16.77
CA LEU A 679 19.26 -16.50 -17.13
C LEU A 679 20.05 -17.22 -16.04
N ALA A 680 19.59 -18.43 -15.68
CA ALA A 680 20.30 -19.29 -14.73
C ALA A 680 21.55 -19.90 -15.40
N ASP A 681 21.38 -20.47 -16.60
CA ASP A 681 22.45 -20.85 -17.51
C ASP A 681 22.48 -19.85 -18.69
N ARG A 682 23.54 -19.04 -18.75
CA ARG A 682 23.72 -18.00 -19.77
C ARG A 682 23.96 -18.54 -21.18
N SER A 683 24.23 -19.83 -21.35
CA SER A 683 24.45 -20.45 -22.66
C SER A 683 23.15 -20.82 -23.37
N ARG A 684 22.03 -20.87 -22.64
CA ARG A 684 20.73 -21.29 -23.15
C ARG A 684 19.70 -20.17 -22.99
N SER A 685 18.75 -20.10 -23.90
CA SER A 685 17.58 -19.23 -23.71
C SER A 685 16.73 -19.70 -22.52
N GLY A 686 15.92 -18.80 -21.99
CA GLY A 686 15.02 -19.06 -20.87
C GLY A 686 13.83 -18.11 -20.91
N HIS A 687 12.77 -18.42 -20.16
CA HIS A 687 11.53 -17.65 -20.22
C HIS A 687 10.78 -17.61 -18.89
N TYR A 688 9.98 -16.54 -18.75
CA TYR A 688 8.99 -16.36 -17.71
C TYR A 688 7.66 -15.98 -18.37
N ARG A 689 6.71 -16.91 -18.38
CA ARG A 689 5.40 -16.72 -19.00
C ARG A 689 4.29 -16.79 -17.95
N TYR A 690 3.45 -15.77 -17.95
CA TYR A 690 2.48 -15.57 -16.90
C TYR A 690 1.20 -14.90 -17.41
N ILE A 691 0.13 -15.09 -16.64
CA ILE A 691 -1.15 -14.42 -16.82
C ILE A 691 -1.45 -13.62 -15.55
N LYS A 692 -1.94 -12.40 -15.75
CA LYS A 692 -2.52 -11.54 -14.73
C LYS A 692 -4.03 -11.45 -14.94
N LEU A 693 -4.77 -11.61 -13.86
CA LEU A 693 -6.20 -11.31 -13.79
C LEU A 693 -6.39 -10.11 -12.86
N TYR A 694 -7.21 -9.17 -13.28
CA TYR A 694 -7.61 -8.02 -12.48
C TYR A 694 -9.09 -8.13 -12.18
N LEU A 695 -9.43 -8.21 -10.89
CA LEU A 695 -10.80 -8.18 -10.42
C LEU A 695 -11.26 -6.73 -10.34
N VAL A 696 -12.27 -6.39 -11.13
CA VAL A 696 -13.03 -5.15 -10.99
C VAL A 696 -13.94 -5.29 -9.77
N ASP A 697 -14.06 -4.25 -8.96
CA ASP A 697 -14.91 -4.23 -7.78
C ASP A 697 -16.35 -4.63 -8.15
N PRO A 698 -16.87 -5.78 -7.67
CA PRO A 698 -18.20 -6.25 -8.01
C PRO A 698 -19.34 -5.33 -7.55
N HIS A 699 -19.09 -4.41 -6.61
CA HIS A 699 -20.06 -3.39 -6.22
C HIS A 699 -20.28 -2.35 -7.33
N TYR A 700 -19.31 -2.21 -8.25
CA TYR A 700 -19.45 -1.42 -9.47
C TYR A 700 -19.79 -2.30 -10.66
N ARG A 701 -20.48 -1.70 -11.63
CA ARG A 701 -20.53 -2.22 -12.99
C ARG A 701 -19.94 -1.16 -13.90
N ILE A 702 -18.97 -1.55 -14.72
CA ILE A 702 -18.38 -0.68 -15.74
C ILE A 702 -18.71 -1.17 -17.14
N CYS A 703 -18.51 -0.31 -18.14
CA CYS A 703 -18.63 -0.69 -19.55
C CYS A 703 -17.63 -1.83 -19.86
N SER A 704 -18.12 -2.90 -20.46
CA SER A 704 -17.40 -4.17 -20.64
C SER A 704 -17.41 -4.62 -22.10
N THR A 705 -16.72 -5.72 -22.41
CA THR A 705 -16.82 -6.37 -23.73
C THR A 705 -18.23 -6.92 -24.03
N ARG A 706 -19.15 -6.97 -23.05
CA ARG A 706 -20.57 -7.24 -23.32
C ARG A 706 -21.25 -6.08 -24.04
N ASN A 707 -20.78 -4.85 -23.81
CA ASN A 707 -21.44 -3.62 -24.30
C ASN A 707 -20.73 -3.03 -25.52
N VAL A 708 -19.50 -3.48 -25.81
CA VAL A 708 -18.64 -2.95 -26.86
C VAL A 708 -18.33 -4.07 -27.84
N PRO A 709 -18.72 -3.96 -29.12
CA PRO A 709 -18.34 -4.93 -30.14
C PRO A 709 -16.81 -5.00 -30.32
N PRO A 710 -16.27 -6.09 -30.87
CA PRO A 710 -14.84 -6.22 -31.09
C PRO A 710 -14.30 -5.14 -32.03
N GLN A 711 -13.40 -4.30 -31.52
CA GLN A 711 -12.86 -3.15 -32.24
C GLN A 711 -11.77 -3.52 -33.27
N GLN A 712 -11.34 -4.77 -33.28
CA GLN A 712 -10.23 -5.26 -34.08
C GLN A 712 -10.59 -5.33 -35.57
N HIS A 713 -10.00 -4.47 -36.41
CA HIS A 713 -10.26 -4.45 -37.86
C HIS A 713 -10.12 -5.83 -38.52
N HIS A 714 -9.05 -6.57 -38.22
CA HIS A 714 -8.85 -7.89 -38.82
C HIS A 714 -9.94 -8.91 -38.47
N TRP A 715 -10.53 -8.87 -37.26
CA TRP A 715 -11.66 -9.76 -36.94
C TRP A 715 -12.87 -9.45 -37.80
N TRP A 716 -13.16 -8.15 -37.96
CA TRP A 716 -14.25 -7.70 -38.80
C TRP A 716 -14.01 -7.99 -40.29
N ALA A 717 -12.81 -7.69 -40.80
CA ALA A 717 -12.47 -7.84 -42.20
C ALA A 717 -12.47 -9.31 -42.64
N ASP A 718 -11.92 -10.21 -41.82
CA ASP A 718 -11.92 -11.65 -42.11
C ASP A 718 -13.36 -12.19 -42.19
N ALA A 719 -14.20 -11.86 -41.21
CA ALA A 719 -15.60 -12.33 -41.19
C ALA A 719 -16.47 -11.74 -42.31
N VAL A 720 -16.40 -10.42 -42.54
CA VAL A 720 -17.15 -9.78 -43.64
C VAL A 720 -16.66 -10.28 -44.99
N GLY A 721 -15.37 -10.53 -45.15
CA GLY A 721 -14.83 -11.14 -46.36
C GLY A 721 -15.41 -12.53 -46.62
N GLU A 722 -15.47 -13.38 -45.59
CA GLU A 722 -16.09 -14.70 -45.65
C GLU A 722 -17.59 -14.63 -45.97
N ASP A 723 -18.34 -13.73 -45.32
CA ASP A 723 -19.78 -13.56 -45.54
C ASP A 723 -20.11 -13.06 -46.95
N LEU A 724 -19.35 -12.07 -47.45
CA LEU A 724 -19.54 -11.55 -48.81
C LEU A 724 -19.14 -12.58 -49.87
N SER A 725 -18.08 -13.36 -49.61
CA SER A 725 -17.69 -14.47 -50.48
C SER A 725 -18.76 -15.56 -50.50
N ALA A 726 -19.32 -15.92 -49.35
CA ALA A 726 -20.42 -16.86 -49.22
C ALA A 726 -21.71 -16.35 -49.90
N ALA A 727 -21.93 -15.03 -49.91
CA ALA A 727 -23.01 -14.38 -50.65
C ALA A 727 -22.78 -14.31 -52.18
N GLY A 728 -21.60 -14.74 -52.66
CA GLY A 728 -21.28 -14.85 -54.08
C GLY A 728 -20.67 -13.59 -54.71
N LEU A 729 -20.15 -12.65 -53.91
CA LEU A 729 -19.45 -11.49 -54.45
C LEU A 729 -18.07 -11.89 -55.02
N PRO A 730 -17.66 -11.35 -56.19
CA PRO A 730 -16.30 -11.52 -56.71
C PRO A 730 -15.24 -10.92 -55.78
N GLN A 731 -14.04 -11.53 -55.75
CA GLN A 731 -12.95 -11.08 -54.90
C GLN A 731 -12.58 -9.62 -55.15
N GLU A 732 -12.64 -9.15 -56.41
CA GLU A 732 -12.33 -7.76 -56.75
C GLU A 732 -13.28 -6.76 -56.08
N MET A 733 -14.57 -7.13 -55.93
CA MET A 733 -15.57 -6.30 -55.24
C MET A 733 -15.35 -6.32 -53.73
N ILE A 734 -14.98 -7.47 -53.17
CA ILE A 734 -14.62 -7.60 -51.75
C ILE A 734 -13.39 -6.75 -51.44
N ASP A 735 -12.35 -6.84 -52.26
CA ASP A 735 -11.12 -6.04 -52.12
C ASP A 735 -11.41 -4.55 -52.22
N GLN A 736 -12.32 -4.14 -53.13
CA GLN A 736 -12.76 -2.76 -53.24
C GLN A 736 -13.52 -2.30 -51.98
N ILE A 737 -14.45 -3.11 -51.45
CA ILE A 737 -15.17 -2.80 -50.19
C ILE A 737 -14.19 -2.65 -49.04
N MET A 738 -13.21 -3.55 -48.91
CA MET A 738 -12.17 -3.47 -47.87
C MET A 738 -11.29 -2.22 -48.02
N THR A 739 -10.99 -1.83 -49.27
CA THR A 739 -10.23 -0.61 -49.56
C THR A 739 -11.00 0.65 -49.14
N GLU A 740 -12.29 0.72 -49.46
CA GLU A 740 -13.15 1.88 -49.15
C GLU A 740 -13.50 1.98 -47.66
N THR A 741 -13.65 0.85 -46.97
CA THR A 741 -13.89 0.81 -45.51
C THR A 741 -12.61 1.07 -44.68
N GLY A 742 -11.45 0.97 -45.31
CA GLY A 742 -10.16 1.28 -44.69
C GLY A 742 -9.89 0.43 -43.45
N CYS A 743 -9.41 1.06 -42.37
CA CYS A 743 -9.06 0.36 -41.13
C CYS A 743 -10.19 0.31 -40.10
N TRP A 744 -11.45 0.43 -40.52
CA TRP A 744 -12.60 0.34 -39.61
C TRP A 744 -12.78 -1.10 -39.10
N PRO A 745 -13.09 -1.35 -37.81
CA PRO A 745 -13.42 -0.39 -36.76
C PRO A 745 -12.19 0.31 -36.17
N MET A 746 -11.07 -0.39 -35.96
CA MET A 746 -9.79 0.17 -35.51
C MET A 746 -8.61 -0.64 -36.05
N GLY A 747 -7.72 0.01 -36.80
CA GLY A 747 -6.51 -0.60 -37.34
C GLY A 747 -5.38 -0.71 -36.30
N LEU A 748 -4.45 -1.65 -36.51
CA LEU A 748 -3.33 -1.88 -35.58
C LEU A 748 -2.46 -0.63 -35.31
N PRO A 749 -2.11 0.21 -36.31
CA PRO A 749 -1.38 1.44 -36.04
C PRO A 749 -2.14 2.42 -35.14
N GLU A 750 -3.47 2.50 -35.28
CA GLU A 750 -4.33 3.33 -34.43
C GLU A 750 -4.40 2.77 -33.01
N ALA A 751 -4.66 1.46 -32.89
CA ALA A 751 -4.67 0.73 -31.61
C ALA A 751 -3.37 0.93 -30.81
N ARG A 752 -2.20 0.82 -31.47
CA ARG A 752 -0.89 1.06 -30.83
C ARG A 752 -0.72 2.51 -30.33
N ARG A 753 -1.27 3.50 -31.04
CA ARG A 753 -1.25 4.91 -30.58
C ARG A 753 -2.13 5.09 -29.34
N HIS A 754 -3.35 4.58 -29.35
CA HIS A 754 -4.25 4.63 -28.19
C HIS A 754 -3.67 3.91 -26.99
N ARG A 755 -3.11 2.71 -27.19
CA ARG A 755 -2.39 1.97 -26.16
C ARG A 755 -1.27 2.79 -25.51
N HIS A 756 -0.41 3.42 -26.32
CA HIS A 756 0.67 4.24 -25.80
C HIS A 756 0.15 5.44 -25.00
N ALA A 757 -0.92 6.09 -25.46
CA ALA A 757 -1.56 7.17 -24.74
C ALA A 757 -2.20 6.69 -23.44
N PHE A 758 -2.89 5.55 -23.45
CA PHE A 758 -3.55 4.99 -22.28
C PHE A 758 -2.54 4.61 -21.18
N LEU A 759 -1.47 3.89 -21.53
CA LEU A 759 -0.40 3.54 -20.59
C LEU A 759 0.36 4.78 -20.06
N LYS A 760 0.40 5.86 -20.85
CA LYS A 760 0.95 7.14 -20.41
C LYS A 760 0.08 7.78 -19.31
N GLU A 761 -1.24 7.71 -19.44
CA GLU A 761 -2.16 8.19 -18.40
C GLU A 761 -2.08 7.37 -17.11
N HIS A 762 -1.96 6.04 -17.21
CA HIS A 762 -1.66 5.18 -16.05
C HIS A 762 -0.36 5.60 -15.35
N ARG A 763 0.69 5.91 -16.14
CA ARG A 763 1.97 6.39 -15.60
C ARG A 763 1.83 7.74 -14.91
N TRP A 764 1.04 8.66 -15.47
CA TRP A 764 0.75 9.94 -14.82
C TRP A 764 0.04 9.74 -13.50
N ASN A 765 -1.02 8.92 -13.46
CA ASN A 765 -1.73 8.59 -12.22
C ASN A 765 -0.75 8.08 -11.16
N ASN A 766 0.10 7.11 -11.51
CA ASN A 766 1.06 6.51 -10.59
C ASN A 766 2.04 7.52 -10.02
N LEU A 767 2.57 8.44 -10.83
CA LEU A 767 3.57 9.41 -10.39
C LEU A 767 2.96 10.62 -9.67
N VAL A 768 1.85 11.18 -10.19
CA VAL A 768 1.16 12.32 -9.58
C VAL A 768 0.56 11.95 -8.23
N ARG A 769 0.00 10.74 -8.13
CA ARG A 769 -0.56 10.23 -6.87
C ARG A 769 0.48 10.29 -5.76
N ILE A 770 1.73 9.89 -6.01
CA ILE A 770 2.81 9.90 -5.01
C ILE A 770 2.93 11.28 -4.33
N TYR A 771 2.77 12.37 -5.09
CA TYR A 771 2.90 13.74 -4.59
C TYR A 771 1.63 14.35 -3.96
N THR A 772 0.46 13.84 -4.31
CA THR A 772 -0.82 14.57 -4.14
C THR A 772 -1.94 13.77 -3.46
N MET A 773 -1.60 12.67 -2.76
CA MET A 773 -2.58 12.04 -1.87
C MET A 773 -3.07 13.03 -0.83
N ASP A 774 -4.37 12.97 -0.51
CA ASP A 774 -5.01 13.80 0.50
C ASP A 774 -4.15 13.83 1.77
N ARG A 775 -3.51 14.98 2.03
CA ARG A 775 -2.78 15.24 3.27
C ARG A 775 -3.83 15.58 4.33
N PRO A 776 -4.00 14.77 5.38
CA PRO A 776 -4.64 15.29 6.58
C PRO A 776 -3.79 16.44 7.11
N TYR A 777 -4.25 17.68 6.89
CA TYR A 777 -3.59 18.90 7.36
C TYR A 777 -3.92 19.11 8.84
N PHE A 778 -3.02 18.75 9.75
CA PHE A 778 -3.11 19.15 11.16
C PHE A 778 -2.41 20.51 11.30
N ASN A 779 -3.09 21.60 10.93
CA ASN A 779 -2.53 22.94 11.10
C ASN A 779 -2.65 23.37 12.57
N CYS A 780 -1.57 23.22 13.33
CA CYS A 780 -1.41 23.90 14.64
C CYS A 780 -0.78 25.30 14.51
N TRP A 781 -0.47 25.78 13.30
CA TRP A 781 0.13 27.11 13.11
C TRP A 781 -0.94 28.21 12.92
N PRO A 782 -0.83 29.35 13.61
CA PRO A 782 -1.81 30.43 13.53
C PRO A 782 -1.67 31.16 12.20
N TYR A 783 -2.45 30.78 11.19
CA TYR A 783 -2.86 31.78 10.21
C TYR A 783 -3.87 32.69 10.91
N VAL A 784 -3.35 33.83 11.37
CA VAL A 784 -4.19 35.00 11.64
C VAL A 784 -4.84 35.36 10.32
N VAL A 785 -6.05 34.84 10.08
CA VAL A 785 -6.99 35.46 9.18
C VAL A 785 -7.37 36.75 9.89
N THR A 786 -6.67 37.83 9.58
CA THR A 786 -7.21 39.17 9.81
C THR A 786 -8.45 39.26 8.92
N GLU A 787 -9.61 39.02 9.52
CA GLU A 787 -10.87 39.54 9.01
C GLU A 787 -10.66 41.05 8.81
N ARG A 788 -10.48 41.47 7.56
CA ARG A 788 -10.81 42.84 7.18
C ARG A 788 -12.32 42.91 7.22
N HIS A 789 -12.84 43.47 8.31
CA HIS A 789 -14.16 44.08 8.29
C HIS A 789 -14.08 45.34 7.41
N VAL A 790 -15.11 45.45 6.55
CA VAL A 790 -15.45 46.52 5.58
C VAL A 790 -14.72 46.43 4.24
#